data_AF-A0A7G1H4N2-F1
#
_entry.id   AF-A0A7G1H4N2-F1
#
_cell.length_a   1.000
_cell.length_b   1.000
_cell.length_c   1.000
_cell.angle_alpha   90.00
_cell.angle_beta   90.00
_cell.angle_gamma   90.00
#
_symmetry.space_group_name_H-M   'P 1'
#
loop_
_entity.id
_entity.type
_entity.pdbx_description
1 polymer ?
#
loop_
_entity_poly.entity_id
_entity_poly.type
_entity_poly.pdbx_seq_one_letter_code
_entity_poly.pdbx_strand_id
1 'polypeptide(L)'
;MRKIKKPSVSPLHPFTPSPLHRKGGFTLIELAMVLVVIGLLIGLGASLIGPLTKRAKLIETRETVKAVYESILGYAASNKKFPTDLSVLGIRTTDAYNRPLFYNAINVTNLCTSTATYLTVNDNSSGTPQTKNNVAFILLGEGENRTNDTGSTSPFTIKEQGVDDYDDIVMYADIDKLRSQICTSFKITTDSLPIGTEEMAYPSTTLEATDGTPPYTWGIQSGSLPAGLTLSSDGVISGTPTTDGSYNFTVRVCDSDDTNPPDDCPPTTNKDRLATKSLTITINPNKPRITTEILNYGTVNQSYAATLSATGGLSPYSWNIPSGLPTGLILKDTGTCGSFTCTASTPCICGTPTTAGTFTFTPTVTDSRSRTASKTLSIAINAAAAGDGLSCTLTATSPINVGSSSTLTWAVNNGPADTRTFSPAPGGTCLTNPTSDTGSCTTAALYSTTTFGLTVTKGSETSSCSVTVYINPASVNPSCTLEASPNPVTVGNPTSLIWSIYNGPANGTFSIVSGSASLGSCTSISNSYGGNCTTGNVNANTTFQLLLTPGGGLCATTVYTTSQDYCSSYTVRNTTGGNIYVRCNNGTGCQYTSCTRIRDNRQFNIRQSDTNRINLYTNSSCTRQNQSGIKSVSYNSSITADAYAVNTDGNKNCAVAIDVDTNDDWILTDE
;
A
#
# COMPACT_ATOMS: atom_id res chain seq x y z
N MET A 1 29.04 44.64 -10.99
CA MET A 1 30.25 44.56 -11.83
C MET A 1 29.90 43.92 -13.18
N ARG A 2 30.45 44.47 -14.27
CA ARG A 2 30.64 43.94 -15.65
C ARG A 2 30.25 42.47 -15.91
N LYS A 3 29.73 42.07 -17.08
CA LYS A 3 29.95 42.58 -18.45
C LYS A 3 28.88 41.98 -19.41
N ILE A 4 28.28 42.85 -20.21
CA ILE A 4 27.43 42.53 -21.36
C ILE A 4 28.31 42.04 -22.53
N LYS A 5 27.89 40.98 -23.22
CA LYS A 5 28.49 40.55 -24.50
C LYS A 5 27.38 40.39 -25.55
N LYS A 6 27.41 41.27 -26.57
CA LYS A 6 26.65 41.19 -27.83
C LYS A 6 27.09 39.97 -28.64
N PRO A 7 26.20 39.40 -29.47
CA PRO A 7 26.42 39.41 -30.93
C PRO A 7 25.08 39.50 -31.71
N SER A 8 24.97 39.69 -33.01
CA SER A 8 25.85 39.99 -34.13
C SER A 8 24.90 40.54 -35.20
N VAL A 9 25.24 41.68 -35.79
CA VAL A 9 24.59 42.16 -37.01
C VAL A 9 25.29 41.47 -38.17
N SER A 10 24.52 40.94 -39.11
CA SER A 10 25.04 40.58 -40.45
C SER A 10 24.01 40.96 -41.51
N PRO A 11 24.49 41.34 -42.70
CA PRO A 11 24.05 42.55 -43.36
C PRO A 11 22.92 42.32 -44.37
N LEU A 12 22.14 43.37 -44.58
CA LEU A 12 21.19 43.52 -45.67
C LEU A 12 21.88 43.23 -47.02
N HIS A 13 21.43 42.19 -47.71
CA HIS A 13 21.61 42.05 -49.15
C HIS A 13 20.48 42.79 -49.86
N PRO A 14 20.77 43.62 -50.88
CA PRO A 14 19.77 44.31 -51.67
C PRO A 14 19.22 43.34 -52.72
N PHE A 15 17.94 43.00 -52.64
CA PHE A 15 17.24 42.36 -53.76
C PHE A 15 16.27 43.33 -54.41
N THR A 16 16.61 43.63 -55.65
CA THR A 16 15.88 44.33 -56.70
C THR A 16 14.42 43.88 -56.82
N PRO A 17 13.48 44.81 -57.05
CA PRO A 17 12.10 44.46 -57.33
C PRO A 17 11.96 43.88 -58.76
N SER A 18 11.52 42.62 -58.84
CA SER A 18 10.93 42.03 -60.05
C SER A 18 9.47 42.50 -60.20
N PRO A 19 8.94 42.58 -61.43
CA PRO A 19 7.74 43.36 -61.73
C PRO A 19 6.47 42.67 -61.21
N LEU A 20 5.79 43.33 -60.27
CA LEU A 20 4.47 42.88 -59.82
C LEU A 20 3.41 43.30 -60.85
N HIS A 21 2.91 42.26 -61.51
CA HIS A 21 1.68 42.18 -62.26
C HIS A 21 0.57 43.02 -61.62
N ARG A 22 0.00 43.94 -62.42
CA ARG A 22 -1.16 44.77 -62.10
C ARG A 22 -2.37 43.86 -61.80
N LYS A 23 -2.60 43.51 -60.53
CA LYS A 23 -3.87 42.92 -60.09
C LYS A 23 -4.85 44.06 -59.80
N GLY A 24 -6.01 44.00 -60.46
CA GLY A 24 -6.99 45.07 -60.55
C GLY A 24 -7.30 45.72 -59.21
N GLY A 25 -7.21 47.05 -59.16
CA GLY A 25 -7.79 47.81 -58.06
C GLY A 25 -9.29 47.54 -58.01
N PHE A 26 -9.82 47.42 -56.79
CA PHE A 26 -11.25 47.32 -56.55
C PHE A 26 -11.96 48.39 -57.37
N THR A 27 -12.88 47.95 -58.21
CA THR A 27 -13.73 48.86 -58.96
C THR A 27 -14.55 49.70 -57.98
N LEU A 28 -14.91 50.93 -58.36
CA LEU A 28 -15.80 51.78 -57.56
C LEU A 28 -17.10 51.06 -57.16
N ILE A 29 -17.52 50.07 -57.96
CA ILE A 29 -18.69 49.22 -57.71
C ILE A 29 -18.46 48.22 -56.56
N GLU A 30 -17.28 47.62 -56.46
CA GLU A 30 -16.95 46.70 -55.36
C GLU A 30 -16.86 47.45 -54.03
N LEU A 31 -16.27 48.65 -54.02
CA LEU A 31 -16.24 49.50 -52.81
C LEU A 31 -17.66 49.92 -52.37
N ALA A 32 -18.52 50.27 -53.32
CA ALA A 32 -19.90 50.63 -53.04
C ALA A 32 -20.71 49.43 -52.50
N MET A 33 -20.54 48.24 -53.07
CA MET A 33 -21.20 47.03 -52.55
C MET A 33 -20.71 46.68 -51.14
N VAL A 34 -19.41 46.82 -50.85
CA VAL A 34 -18.87 46.57 -49.52
C VAL A 34 -19.46 47.53 -48.48
N LEU A 35 -19.60 48.81 -48.79
CA LEU A 35 -20.20 49.79 -47.87
C LEU A 35 -21.69 49.52 -47.62
N VAL A 36 -22.42 49.09 -48.65
CA VAL A 36 -23.84 48.68 -48.50
C VAL A 36 -23.95 47.44 -47.62
N VAL A 37 -23.09 46.44 -47.81
CA VAL A 37 -23.06 45.22 -46.98
C VAL A 37 -22.68 45.55 -45.54
N ILE A 38 -21.69 46.42 -45.29
CA ILE A 38 -21.33 46.86 -43.95
C ILE A 38 -22.48 47.64 -43.29
N GLY A 39 -23.14 48.54 -44.02
CA GLY A 39 -24.30 49.28 -43.51
C GLY A 39 -25.45 48.34 -43.13
N LEU A 40 -25.71 47.31 -43.95
CA LEU A 40 -26.72 46.29 -43.67
C LEU A 40 -26.33 45.40 -42.47
N LEU A 41 -25.06 45.01 -42.36
CA LEU A 41 -24.54 44.22 -41.24
C LEU A 41 -24.56 45.01 -39.91
N ILE A 42 -24.25 46.31 -39.93
CA ILE A 42 -24.36 47.16 -38.74
C ILE A 42 -25.83 47.35 -38.36
N GLY A 43 -26.72 47.56 -39.34
CA GLY A 43 -28.16 47.68 -39.10
C GLY A 43 -28.78 46.41 -38.51
N LEU A 44 -28.39 45.23 -39.00
CA LEU A 44 -28.82 43.94 -38.45
C LEU A 44 -28.14 43.62 -37.11
N GLY A 45 -26.89 44.01 -36.93
CA GLY A 45 -26.15 43.80 -35.70
C GLY A 45 -26.69 44.64 -34.53
N ALA A 46 -27.00 45.91 -34.76
CA ALA A 46 -27.48 46.84 -33.73
C ALA A 46 -28.83 46.44 -33.13
N SER A 47 -29.74 45.86 -33.93
CA SER A 47 -31.06 45.42 -33.46
C SER A 47 -31.01 44.20 -32.53
N LEU A 48 -29.96 43.38 -32.61
CA LEU A 48 -29.76 42.20 -31.77
C LEU A 48 -29.08 42.52 -30.44
N ILE A 49 -28.38 43.66 -30.31
CA ILE A 49 -27.67 44.02 -29.07
C ILE A 49 -28.63 44.14 -27.88
N GLY A 50 -29.81 44.74 -28.08
CA GLY A 50 -30.82 44.89 -27.02
C GLY A 50 -31.28 43.55 -26.44
N PRO A 51 -31.90 42.66 -27.26
CA PRO A 51 -32.35 41.34 -26.81
C PRO A 51 -31.24 40.46 -26.22
N LEU A 52 -30.03 40.51 -26.80
CA LEU A 52 -28.88 39.74 -26.31
C LEU A 52 -28.38 40.26 -24.95
N THR A 53 -28.36 41.57 -24.74
CA THR A 53 -27.98 42.17 -23.45
C THR A 53 -28.99 41.81 -22.37
N LYS A 54 -30.29 41.86 -22.68
CA LYS A 54 -31.37 41.43 -21.75
C LYS A 54 -31.20 39.96 -21.34
N ARG A 55 -30.97 39.08 -22.32
CA ARG A 55 -30.75 37.65 -22.05
C ARG A 55 -29.48 37.40 -21.23
N ALA A 56 -28.40 38.13 -21.50
CA ALA A 56 -27.16 38.03 -20.73
C ALA A 56 -27.37 38.45 -19.27
N LYS A 57 -28.05 39.57 -19.03
CA LYS A 57 -28.38 40.04 -17.67
C LYS A 57 -29.28 39.09 -16.91
N LEU A 58 -30.28 38.51 -17.58
CA LEU A 58 -31.14 37.50 -16.98
C LEU A 58 -30.33 36.27 -16.51
N ILE A 59 -29.41 35.78 -17.34
CA ILE A 59 -28.52 34.67 -16.99
C ILE A 59 -27.63 35.06 -15.81
N GLU A 60 -27.03 36.25 -15.84
CA GLU A 60 -26.18 36.75 -14.76
C GLU A 60 -26.93 36.89 -13.42
N THR A 61 -28.15 37.43 -13.44
CA THR A 61 -29.00 37.50 -12.24
C THR A 61 -29.32 36.10 -11.71
N ARG A 62 -29.65 35.14 -12.57
CA ARG A 62 -29.94 33.75 -12.17
C ARG A 62 -28.74 33.05 -11.53
N GLU A 63 -27.55 33.20 -12.10
CA GLU A 63 -26.32 32.65 -11.51
C GLU A 63 -25.98 33.34 -10.17
N THR A 64 -26.22 34.65 -10.06
CA THR A 64 -26.01 35.39 -8.81
C THR A 64 -26.96 34.90 -7.70
N VAL A 65 -28.26 34.81 -7.98
CA VAL A 65 -29.26 34.28 -7.05
C VAL A 65 -28.91 32.86 -6.63
N LYS A 66 -28.48 32.01 -7.57
CA LYS A 66 -28.05 30.64 -7.28
C LYS A 66 -26.81 30.57 -6.38
N ALA A 67 -25.78 31.35 -6.68
CA ALA A 67 -24.55 31.38 -5.89
C ALA A 67 -24.81 31.85 -4.45
N VAL A 68 -25.68 32.84 -4.28
CA VAL A 68 -26.10 33.32 -2.95
C VAL A 68 -26.95 32.27 -2.23
N TYR A 69 -27.88 31.61 -2.92
CA TYR A 69 -28.66 30.51 -2.38
C TYR A 69 -27.77 29.38 -1.83
N GLU A 70 -26.79 28.90 -2.62
CA GLU A 70 -25.86 27.85 -2.19
C GLU A 70 -24.97 28.29 -1.03
N SER A 71 -24.57 29.56 -1.00
CA SER A 71 -23.77 30.13 0.10
C SER A 71 -24.56 30.25 1.41
N ILE A 72 -25.86 30.57 1.33
CA ILE A 72 -26.76 30.54 2.49
C ILE A 72 -26.87 29.11 3.04
N LEU A 73 -26.99 28.11 2.16
CA LEU A 73 -27.01 26.70 2.56
C LEU A 73 -25.71 26.27 3.24
N GLY A 74 -24.55 26.66 2.69
CA GLY A 74 -23.25 26.41 3.30
C GLY A 74 -23.11 27.07 4.67
N TYR A 75 -23.51 28.34 4.79
CA TYR A 75 -23.52 29.05 6.07
C TYR A 75 -24.42 28.34 7.10
N ALA A 76 -25.63 27.93 6.69
CA ALA A 76 -26.56 27.22 7.55
C ALA A 76 -26.04 25.84 7.99
N ALA A 77 -25.35 25.12 7.11
CA ALA A 77 -24.75 23.83 7.44
C ALA A 77 -23.66 23.95 8.52
N SER A 78 -22.84 24.99 8.45
CA SER A 78 -21.76 25.26 9.41
C SER A 78 -22.26 25.87 10.73
N ASN A 79 -23.23 26.79 10.68
CA ASN A 79 -23.62 27.58 11.85
C ASN A 79 -24.94 27.12 12.50
N LYS A 80 -25.65 26.17 11.88
CA LYS A 80 -27.00 25.72 12.27
C LYS A 80 -28.02 26.86 12.41
N LYS A 81 -27.76 28.02 11.81
CA LYS A 81 -28.66 29.19 11.73
C LYS A 81 -28.45 29.92 10.42
N PHE A 82 -29.44 30.72 10.00
CA PHE A 82 -29.29 31.57 8.82
C PHE A 82 -28.48 32.84 9.11
N PRO A 83 -27.82 33.41 8.08
CA PRO A 83 -27.21 34.72 8.21
C PRO A 83 -28.30 35.78 8.46
N THR A 84 -28.04 36.74 9.35
CA THR A 84 -29.00 37.84 9.60
C THR A 84 -29.04 38.84 8.44
N ASP A 85 -27.95 38.92 7.68
CA ASP A 85 -27.79 39.77 6.50
C ASP A 85 -26.83 39.09 5.51
N LEU A 86 -27.01 39.33 4.21
CA LEU A 86 -26.22 38.65 3.17
C LEU A 86 -24.76 39.11 3.10
N SER A 87 -24.38 40.24 3.70
CA SER A 87 -22.99 40.75 3.70
C SER A 87 -22.00 39.79 4.36
N VAL A 88 -22.45 38.95 5.31
CA VAL A 88 -21.59 37.98 6.00
C VAL A 88 -21.08 36.85 5.10
N LEU A 89 -21.70 36.67 3.92
CA LEU A 89 -21.34 35.61 2.98
C LEU A 89 -20.06 35.94 2.17
N GLY A 90 -19.63 37.21 2.14
CA GLY A 90 -18.41 37.62 1.43
C GLY A 90 -18.46 37.48 -0.10
N ILE A 91 -19.67 37.40 -0.68
CA ILE A 91 -19.91 37.24 -2.11
C ILE A 91 -20.74 38.40 -2.67
N ARG A 92 -20.85 38.48 -3.99
CA ARG A 92 -21.73 39.45 -4.66
C ARG A 92 -23.20 39.16 -4.33
N THR A 93 -23.91 40.15 -3.82
CA THR A 93 -25.32 40.08 -3.41
C THR A 93 -26.19 41.07 -4.18
N THR A 94 -25.72 41.53 -5.35
CA THR A 94 -26.45 42.41 -6.25
C THR A 94 -26.66 41.76 -7.61
N ASP A 95 -27.82 41.94 -8.21
CA ASP A 95 -28.16 41.42 -9.53
C ASP A 95 -27.38 42.09 -10.69
N ALA A 96 -27.67 41.70 -11.94
CA ALA A 96 -27.07 42.27 -13.14
C ALA A 96 -27.47 43.73 -13.44
N TYR A 97 -28.39 44.29 -12.66
CA TYR A 97 -28.86 45.67 -12.72
C TYR A 97 -28.38 46.51 -11.52
N ASN A 98 -27.44 45.98 -10.72
CA ASN A 98 -26.87 46.57 -9.52
C ASN A 98 -27.90 46.84 -8.40
N ARG A 99 -28.95 46.02 -8.31
CA ARG A 99 -29.90 46.03 -7.20
C ARG A 99 -29.54 44.98 -6.16
N PRO A 100 -29.62 45.27 -4.85
CA PRO A 100 -29.43 44.26 -3.82
C PRO A 100 -30.52 43.19 -3.93
N LEU A 101 -30.15 41.93 -3.73
CA LEU A 101 -31.13 40.86 -3.66
C LEU A 101 -32.01 41.01 -2.42
N PHE A 102 -33.30 40.76 -2.57
CA PHE A 102 -34.21 40.67 -1.45
C PHE A 102 -34.04 39.31 -0.77
N TYR A 103 -33.86 39.34 0.55
CA TYR A 103 -33.62 38.16 1.37
C TYR A 103 -34.51 38.21 2.62
N ASN A 104 -35.27 37.14 2.85
CA ASN A 104 -36.07 36.98 4.06
C ASN A 104 -35.95 35.54 4.56
N ALA A 105 -35.49 35.38 5.80
CA ALA A 105 -35.30 34.09 6.45
C ALA A 105 -35.92 34.11 7.84
N ILE A 106 -36.30 32.93 8.33
CA ILE A 106 -36.72 32.78 9.72
C ILE A 106 -35.59 33.15 10.68
N ASN A 107 -35.94 33.80 11.78
CA ASN A 107 -35.01 34.06 12.87
C ASN A 107 -35.12 32.94 13.92
N VAL A 108 -34.22 31.95 13.83
CA VAL A 108 -34.15 30.83 14.77
C VAL A 108 -32.76 30.68 15.37
N THR A 109 -32.71 30.27 16.63
CA THR A 109 -31.44 30.02 17.35
C THR A 109 -30.72 28.78 16.82
N ASN A 110 -31.48 27.74 16.44
CA ASN A 110 -30.95 26.51 15.86
C ASN A 110 -31.98 25.91 14.86
N LEU A 111 -31.56 25.72 13.61
CA LEU A 111 -32.36 25.17 12.52
C LEU A 111 -32.73 23.69 12.75
N CYS A 112 -31.91 22.95 13.48
CA CYS A 112 -32.14 21.53 13.72
C CYS A 112 -33.29 21.27 14.70
N THR A 113 -33.59 22.22 15.59
CA THR A 113 -34.66 22.10 16.60
C THR A 113 -35.95 22.82 16.22
N SER A 114 -35.96 23.60 15.14
CA SER A 114 -37.14 24.34 14.68
C SER A 114 -38.08 23.43 13.89
N THR A 115 -39.35 23.38 14.27
CA THR A 115 -40.36 22.47 13.68
C THR A 115 -41.41 23.16 12.80
N ALA A 116 -41.45 24.49 12.78
CA ALA A 116 -42.39 25.26 11.96
C ALA A 116 -41.79 26.61 11.54
N THR A 117 -42.31 27.17 10.44
CA THR A 117 -41.99 28.53 10.00
C THR A 117 -43.26 29.32 9.70
N TYR A 118 -43.14 30.65 9.63
CA TYR A 118 -44.22 31.56 9.24
C TYR A 118 -44.14 31.97 7.76
N LEU A 119 -43.18 31.45 7.00
CA LEU A 119 -43.01 31.78 5.58
C LEU A 119 -43.73 30.77 4.70
N THR A 120 -44.53 31.27 3.77
CA THR A 120 -45.29 30.50 2.79
C THR A 120 -44.99 31.03 1.39
N VAL A 121 -44.86 30.13 0.42
CA VAL A 121 -44.66 30.44 -1.00
C VAL A 121 -45.79 29.80 -1.81
N ASN A 122 -46.50 30.61 -2.59
CA ASN A 122 -47.46 30.16 -3.61
C ASN A 122 -46.73 30.11 -4.95
N ASP A 123 -46.28 28.93 -5.33
CA ASP A 123 -45.53 28.69 -6.55
C ASP A 123 -46.47 28.31 -7.70
N ASN A 124 -46.67 29.24 -8.62
CA ASN A 124 -47.48 29.08 -9.83
C ASN A 124 -46.61 28.90 -11.09
N SER A 125 -45.29 28.70 -10.96
CA SER A 125 -44.38 28.70 -12.11
C SER A 125 -44.44 27.43 -12.96
N SER A 126 -45.07 26.36 -12.47
CA SER A 126 -45.15 25.06 -13.15
C SER A 126 -46.53 24.76 -13.77
N GLY A 127 -47.38 25.77 -13.96
CA GLY A 127 -48.73 25.64 -14.54
C GLY A 127 -49.78 24.97 -13.63
N THR A 128 -49.37 24.43 -12.49
CA THR A 128 -50.26 23.95 -11.41
C THR A 128 -49.91 24.70 -10.13
N PRO A 129 -50.81 25.53 -9.57
CA PRO A 129 -50.57 26.25 -8.33
C PRO A 129 -50.18 25.32 -7.17
N GLN A 130 -49.05 25.58 -6.54
CA GLN A 130 -48.53 24.82 -5.40
C GLN A 130 -48.27 25.76 -4.22
N THR A 131 -48.98 25.57 -3.11
CA THR A 131 -48.64 26.25 -1.86
C THR A 131 -47.61 25.43 -1.08
N LYS A 132 -46.44 26.03 -0.82
CA LYS A 132 -45.38 25.51 0.03
C LYS A 132 -45.39 26.25 1.36
N ASN A 133 -45.84 25.54 2.40
CA ASN A 133 -45.69 25.98 3.78
C ASN A 133 -44.30 25.59 4.30
N ASN A 134 -43.93 26.06 5.50
CA ASN A 134 -42.65 25.71 6.14
C ASN A 134 -41.40 26.15 5.37
N VAL A 135 -41.47 27.26 4.63
CA VAL A 135 -40.31 27.81 3.93
C VAL A 135 -39.33 28.40 4.96
N ALA A 136 -38.05 28.08 4.83
CA ALA A 136 -36.99 28.48 5.76
C ALA A 136 -36.43 29.86 5.40
N PHE A 137 -36.23 30.09 4.10
CA PHE A 137 -35.87 31.40 3.54
C PHE A 137 -36.31 31.51 2.09
N ILE A 138 -36.44 32.75 1.64
CA ILE A 138 -36.64 33.14 0.24
C ILE A 138 -35.60 34.18 -0.16
N LEU A 139 -35.12 34.07 -1.38
CA LEU A 139 -34.16 34.96 -2.01
C LEU A 139 -34.67 35.32 -3.41
N LEU A 140 -34.69 36.60 -3.76
CA LEU A 140 -35.10 37.03 -5.09
C LEU A 140 -34.33 38.24 -5.62
N GLY A 141 -34.22 38.33 -6.95
CA GLY A 141 -33.76 39.51 -7.68
C GLY A 141 -34.88 40.09 -8.54
N GLU A 142 -35.07 41.41 -8.47
CA GLU A 142 -36.18 42.20 -9.04
C GLU A 142 -36.16 42.38 -10.58
N GLY A 143 -35.41 41.54 -11.29
CA GLY A 143 -35.44 41.51 -12.75
C GLY A 143 -35.05 42.81 -13.47
N GLU A 144 -35.60 42.97 -14.68
CA GLU A 144 -35.37 44.07 -15.59
C GLU A 144 -36.21 45.30 -15.25
N ASN A 145 -37.46 45.10 -14.84
CA ASN A 145 -38.43 46.16 -14.53
C ASN A 145 -38.14 46.85 -13.18
N ARG A 146 -37.28 46.23 -12.34
CA ARG A 146 -36.90 46.70 -10.99
C ARG A 146 -38.09 46.82 -10.06
N THR A 147 -39.10 45.99 -10.25
CA THR A 147 -40.27 45.90 -9.41
C THR A 147 -40.37 44.49 -8.86
N ASN A 148 -40.47 44.37 -7.55
CA ASN A 148 -40.70 43.09 -6.90
C ASN A 148 -42.15 42.62 -7.14
N ASP A 149 -42.32 41.77 -8.14
CA ASP A 149 -43.59 41.16 -8.52
C ASP A 149 -43.95 39.94 -7.64
N THR A 150 -42.97 39.39 -6.92
CA THR A 150 -43.11 38.27 -5.97
C THR A 150 -43.79 38.68 -4.66
N GLY A 151 -43.65 39.95 -4.28
CA GLY A 151 -44.11 40.54 -3.03
C GLY A 151 -43.02 40.64 -1.95
N SER A 152 -43.25 41.50 -0.95
CA SER A 152 -42.29 41.77 0.13
C SER A 152 -42.61 41.07 1.45
N THR A 153 -43.77 40.39 1.55
CA THR A 153 -44.23 39.69 2.76
C THR A 153 -44.87 38.35 2.43
N SER A 154 -44.77 37.40 3.35
CA SER A 154 -45.45 36.09 3.28
C SER A 154 -46.99 36.28 3.25
N PRO A 155 -47.74 35.57 2.39
CA PRO A 155 -47.26 34.58 1.42
C PRO A 155 -46.67 35.23 0.15
N PHE A 156 -45.52 34.73 -0.30
CA PHE A 156 -44.87 35.16 -1.54
C PHE A 156 -45.50 34.46 -2.73
N THR A 157 -45.67 35.14 -3.87
CA THR A 157 -46.31 34.55 -5.05
C THR A 157 -45.33 34.50 -6.22
N ILE A 158 -44.96 33.29 -6.65
CA ILE A 158 -44.05 33.07 -7.77
C ILE A 158 -44.87 32.73 -9.01
N LYS A 159 -44.57 33.37 -10.14
CA LYS A 159 -45.22 33.12 -11.44
C LYS A 159 -44.21 32.59 -12.46
N GLU A 160 -44.73 32.09 -13.59
CA GLU A 160 -43.91 31.78 -14.75
C GLU A 160 -43.33 33.07 -15.35
N GLN A 161 -42.07 33.02 -15.79
CA GLN A 161 -41.36 34.18 -16.30
C GLN A 161 -42.06 34.76 -17.54
N GLY A 162 -42.35 36.07 -17.52
CA GLY A 162 -43.02 36.80 -18.59
C GLY A 162 -44.55 36.84 -18.48
N VAL A 163 -45.16 36.17 -17.49
CA VAL A 163 -46.59 36.28 -17.20
C VAL A 163 -46.85 37.54 -16.38
N ASP A 164 -47.77 38.40 -16.84
CA ASP A 164 -48.10 39.68 -16.17
C ASP A 164 -46.88 40.58 -15.89
N ASP A 165 -45.89 40.61 -16.81
CA ASP A 165 -44.61 41.33 -16.65
C ASP A 165 -43.67 40.77 -15.58
N TYR A 166 -43.97 39.60 -15.01
CA TYR A 166 -43.16 38.95 -13.98
C TYR A 166 -41.77 38.56 -14.51
N ASP A 167 -40.73 39.22 -14.00
CA ASP A 167 -39.34 38.98 -14.39
C ASP A 167 -38.41 38.67 -13.19
N ASP A 168 -38.98 38.58 -11.99
CA ASP A 168 -38.31 38.20 -10.76
C ASP A 168 -37.68 36.80 -10.86
N ILE A 169 -36.45 36.69 -10.34
CA ILE A 169 -35.74 35.41 -10.23
C ILE A 169 -35.68 35.02 -8.76
N VAL A 170 -36.42 33.97 -8.42
CA VAL A 170 -36.66 33.54 -7.04
C VAL A 170 -36.06 32.16 -6.78
N MET A 171 -35.45 31.98 -5.61
CA MET A 171 -35.11 30.69 -5.02
C MET A 171 -35.54 30.64 -3.55
N TYR A 172 -36.03 29.49 -3.10
CA TYR A 172 -36.47 29.28 -1.72
C TYR A 172 -36.11 27.87 -1.26
N ALA A 173 -35.98 27.68 0.05
CA ALA A 173 -35.71 26.37 0.66
C ALA A 173 -36.77 26.02 1.70
N ASP A 174 -37.19 24.75 1.70
CA ASP A 174 -38.06 24.16 2.71
C ASP A 174 -37.26 23.77 3.96
N ILE A 175 -37.78 24.05 5.16
CA ILE A 175 -37.04 23.79 6.41
C ILE A 175 -36.88 22.30 6.70
N ASP A 176 -37.86 21.47 6.35
CA ASP A 176 -37.85 20.03 6.64
C ASP A 176 -36.83 19.31 5.76
N LYS A 177 -36.82 19.65 4.45
CA LYS A 177 -35.80 19.17 3.51
C LYS A 177 -34.42 19.67 3.91
N LEU A 178 -34.28 20.93 4.31
CA LEU A 178 -33.01 21.48 4.74
C LEU A 178 -32.46 20.74 5.97
N ARG A 179 -33.29 20.55 7.01
CA ARG A 179 -32.93 19.81 8.23
C ARG A 179 -32.43 18.40 7.89
N SER A 180 -33.12 17.70 6.98
CA SER A 180 -32.69 16.36 6.55
C SER A 180 -31.31 16.31 5.90
N GLN A 181 -30.82 17.44 5.38
CA GLN A 181 -29.53 17.55 4.69
C GLN A 181 -28.42 18.09 5.60
N ILE A 182 -28.74 18.96 6.56
CA ILE A 182 -27.74 19.68 7.36
C ILE A 182 -27.69 19.29 8.84
N CYS A 183 -28.70 18.58 9.34
CA CYS A 183 -28.79 18.14 10.72
C CYS A 183 -28.62 16.62 10.76
N THR A 184 -27.37 16.16 10.64
CA THR A 184 -27.03 14.77 10.89
C THR A 184 -27.24 14.48 12.38
N SER A 185 -27.93 13.38 12.68
CA SER A 185 -28.19 12.98 14.07
C SER A 185 -26.92 12.37 14.66
N PHE A 186 -26.60 12.76 15.89
CA PHE A 186 -25.62 12.10 16.76
C PHE A 186 -25.64 10.57 16.56
N LYS A 187 -24.48 9.96 16.31
CA LYS A 187 -24.39 8.53 15.95
C LYS A 187 -23.11 7.86 16.47
N ILE A 188 -23.21 6.56 16.72
CA ILE A 188 -22.08 5.69 17.06
C ILE A 188 -21.42 5.18 15.77
N THR A 189 -20.13 5.44 15.60
CA THR A 189 -19.34 5.05 14.41
C THR A 189 -18.70 3.68 14.54
N THR A 190 -18.49 3.15 15.76
CA THR A 190 -17.95 1.80 15.95
C THR A 190 -18.85 0.72 15.33
N ASP A 191 -18.40 0.05 14.27
CA ASP A 191 -19.19 -0.96 13.55
C ASP A 191 -18.93 -2.41 13.99
N SER A 192 -17.77 -2.67 14.57
CA SER A 192 -17.38 -4.02 15.01
C SER A 192 -16.44 -3.96 16.20
N LEU A 193 -16.34 -5.08 16.92
CA LEU A 193 -15.50 -5.22 18.11
C LEU A 193 -14.52 -6.39 17.91
N PRO A 194 -13.29 -6.31 18.46
CA PRO A 194 -12.36 -7.43 18.43
C PRO A 194 -12.93 -8.72 19.00
N ILE A 195 -12.47 -9.85 18.49
CA ILE A 195 -12.78 -11.16 19.07
C ILE A 195 -11.94 -11.35 20.34
N GLY A 196 -12.58 -11.79 21.42
CA GLY A 196 -11.90 -12.16 22.66
C GLY A 196 -11.60 -13.66 22.74
N THR A 197 -10.80 -14.05 23.72
CA THR A 197 -10.56 -15.47 24.06
C THR A 197 -10.82 -15.64 25.55
N GLU A 198 -11.55 -16.69 25.92
CA GLU A 198 -11.87 -17.04 27.30
C GLU A 198 -10.60 -17.06 28.17
N GLU A 199 -10.68 -16.51 29.39
CA GLU A 199 -9.59 -16.44 30.38
C GLU A 199 -8.36 -15.62 29.96
N MET A 200 -8.41 -14.92 28.82
CA MET A 200 -7.36 -14.03 28.32
C MET A 200 -7.81 -12.57 28.34
N ALA A 201 -6.91 -11.63 28.63
CA ALA A 201 -7.24 -10.21 28.62
C ALA A 201 -7.82 -9.78 27.26
N TYR A 202 -8.98 -9.15 27.28
CA TYR A 202 -9.63 -8.63 26.08
C TYR A 202 -8.86 -7.40 25.56
N PRO A 203 -8.67 -7.25 24.23
CA PRO A 203 -8.07 -6.04 23.67
C PRO A 203 -8.89 -4.81 24.05
N SER A 204 -8.30 -3.90 24.83
CA SER A 204 -8.98 -2.67 25.25
C SER A 204 -9.49 -1.90 24.03
N THR A 205 -10.80 -1.70 23.95
CA THR A 205 -11.48 -1.14 22.77
C THR A 205 -12.30 0.05 23.19
N THR A 206 -12.07 1.20 22.55
CA THR A 206 -12.83 2.43 22.82
C THR A 206 -13.92 2.58 21.77
N LEU A 207 -15.14 2.83 22.21
CA LEU A 207 -16.27 3.13 21.35
C LEU A 207 -16.22 4.59 20.88
N GLU A 208 -16.64 4.83 19.65
CA GLU A 208 -16.56 6.12 18.99
C GLU A 208 -17.94 6.61 18.53
N ALA A 209 -18.16 7.92 18.63
CA ALA A 209 -19.36 8.61 18.19
C ALA A 209 -19.02 9.95 17.54
N THR A 210 -19.88 10.42 16.64
CA THR A 210 -19.73 11.71 15.94
C THR A 210 -21.04 12.49 15.96
N ASP A 211 -20.94 13.78 15.65
CA ASP A 211 -22.04 14.71 15.47
C ASP A 211 -22.80 15.06 16.78
N GLY A 212 -22.18 14.83 17.95
CA GLY A 212 -22.63 15.29 19.27
C GLY A 212 -21.61 16.20 19.96
N THR A 213 -21.97 16.80 21.10
CA THR A 213 -21.09 17.69 21.88
C THR A 213 -20.32 16.94 22.99
N PRO A 214 -18.98 16.80 22.93
CA PRO A 214 -18.21 16.16 23.99
C PRO A 214 -18.26 16.93 25.33
N PRO A 215 -18.12 16.27 26.50
CA PRO A 215 -17.82 14.84 26.71
C PRO A 215 -18.98 13.89 26.41
N TYR A 216 -18.64 12.67 25.97
CA TYR A 216 -19.59 11.59 25.75
C TYR A 216 -19.66 10.66 26.96
N THR A 217 -20.87 10.26 27.33
CA THR A 217 -21.11 9.27 28.40
C THR A 217 -21.76 8.02 27.80
N TRP A 218 -21.10 6.88 27.99
CA TRP A 218 -21.48 5.58 27.43
C TRP A 218 -22.16 4.68 28.45
N GLY A 219 -23.05 3.80 27.97
CA GLY A 219 -23.69 2.78 28.80
C GLY A 219 -24.27 1.63 27.98
N ILE A 220 -24.66 0.55 28.68
CA ILE A 220 -25.39 -0.56 28.09
C ILE A 220 -26.89 -0.27 28.19
N GLN A 221 -27.57 -0.23 27.05
CA GLN A 221 -29.02 -0.07 27.00
C GLN A 221 -29.77 -1.39 27.17
N SER A 222 -29.29 -2.46 26.54
CA SER A 222 -29.89 -3.79 26.63
C SER A 222 -28.88 -4.88 26.31
N GLY A 223 -29.19 -6.11 26.73
CA GLY A 223 -28.24 -7.22 26.69
C GLY A 223 -27.20 -7.11 27.79
N SER A 224 -26.09 -7.81 27.63
CA SER A 224 -25.00 -7.83 28.61
C SER A 224 -23.69 -8.13 27.90
N LEU A 225 -22.61 -7.53 28.39
CA LEU A 225 -21.26 -7.91 27.98
C LEU A 225 -20.95 -9.35 28.43
N PRO A 226 -19.99 -10.02 27.78
CA PRO A 226 -19.44 -11.27 28.29
C PRO A 226 -19.01 -11.12 29.77
N ALA A 227 -19.31 -12.13 30.59
CA ALA A 227 -18.94 -12.12 32.01
C ALA A 227 -17.43 -11.88 32.17
N GLY A 228 -17.05 -10.91 33.01
CA GLY A 228 -15.65 -10.49 33.20
C GLY A 228 -15.19 -9.33 32.30
N LEU A 229 -16.04 -8.86 31.37
CA LEU A 229 -15.85 -7.59 30.67
C LEU A 229 -16.72 -6.48 31.26
N THR A 230 -16.23 -5.25 31.15
CA THR A 230 -16.92 -4.03 31.61
C THR A 230 -16.83 -2.94 30.54
N LEU A 231 -17.82 -2.04 30.50
CA LEU A 231 -17.81 -0.81 29.72
C LEU A 231 -17.66 0.37 30.69
N SER A 232 -16.63 1.19 30.51
CA SER A 232 -16.49 2.45 31.27
C SER A 232 -17.43 3.53 30.74
N SER A 233 -17.69 4.56 31.54
CA SER A 233 -18.44 5.76 31.13
C SER A 233 -17.80 6.48 29.94
N ASP A 234 -16.48 6.36 29.77
CA ASP A 234 -15.72 6.95 28.66
C ASP A 234 -15.78 6.11 27.38
N GLY A 235 -16.51 4.98 27.39
CA GLY A 235 -16.70 4.12 26.22
C GLY A 235 -15.66 3.03 26.06
N VAL A 236 -14.86 2.72 27.08
CA VAL A 236 -13.81 1.69 26.99
C VAL A 236 -14.35 0.33 27.44
N ILE A 237 -14.30 -0.65 26.54
CA ILE A 237 -14.54 -2.06 26.86
C ILE A 237 -13.23 -2.73 27.22
N SER A 238 -13.16 -3.32 28.42
CA SER A 238 -11.96 -4.04 28.90
C SER A 238 -12.32 -5.09 29.95
N GLY A 239 -11.38 -6.01 30.21
CA GLY A 239 -11.53 -7.06 31.21
C GLY A 239 -10.96 -8.40 30.73
N THR A 240 -11.34 -9.48 31.42
CA THR A 240 -10.97 -10.86 31.05
C THR A 240 -12.26 -11.69 31.02
N PRO A 241 -12.71 -12.14 29.84
CA PRO A 241 -13.97 -12.86 29.71
C PRO A 241 -13.84 -14.27 30.31
N THR A 242 -14.85 -14.74 31.04
CA THR A 242 -14.80 -16.03 31.75
C THR A 242 -15.58 -17.15 31.08
N THR A 243 -16.26 -16.87 29.98
CA THR A 243 -17.12 -17.84 29.29
C THR A 243 -17.09 -17.55 27.79
N ASP A 244 -16.93 -18.60 26.99
CA ASP A 244 -16.97 -18.51 25.53
C ASP A 244 -18.40 -18.37 25.01
N GLY A 245 -18.54 -17.77 23.82
CA GLY A 245 -19.84 -17.56 23.20
C GLY A 245 -19.94 -16.26 22.40
N SER A 246 -21.12 -16.02 21.85
CA SER A 246 -21.45 -14.78 21.14
C SER A 246 -22.45 -13.96 21.96
N TYR A 247 -22.09 -12.73 22.29
CA TYR A 247 -22.83 -11.84 23.18
C TYR A 247 -23.30 -10.63 22.40
N ASN A 248 -24.62 -10.51 22.21
CA ASN A 248 -25.25 -9.37 21.57
C ASN A 248 -25.73 -8.38 22.64
N PHE A 249 -25.40 -7.10 22.47
CA PHE A 249 -25.82 -6.03 23.37
C PHE A 249 -26.01 -4.74 22.59
N THR A 250 -26.84 -3.85 23.12
CA THR A 250 -27.04 -2.51 22.55
C THR A 250 -26.36 -1.51 23.47
N VAL A 251 -25.42 -0.76 22.92
CA VAL A 251 -24.79 0.39 23.58
C VAL A 251 -25.63 1.64 23.34
N ARG A 252 -25.58 2.54 24.32
CA ARG A 252 -26.04 3.91 24.21
C ARG A 252 -24.88 4.87 24.48
N VAL A 253 -24.93 6.03 23.84
CA VAL A 253 -24.07 7.17 24.14
C VAL A 253 -24.90 8.43 24.20
N CYS A 254 -24.57 9.29 25.15
CA CYS A 254 -25.20 10.60 25.39
C CYS A 254 -24.12 11.68 25.36
N ASP A 255 -24.44 12.84 24.81
CA ASP A 255 -23.53 13.97 24.71
C ASP A 255 -23.70 14.96 25.89
N SER A 256 -22.80 15.93 26.02
CA SER A 256 -22.69 16.81 27.19
C SER A 256 -23.73 17.92 27.29
N ASP A 257 -24.51 18.15 26.23
CA ASP A 257 -25.60 19.14 26.25
C ASP A 257 -26.84 18.59 26.99
N ASP A 258 -26.80 17.35 27.49
CA ASP A 258 -27.79 16.80 28.40
C ASP A 258 -27.64 17.41 29.80
N THR A 259 -28.55 18.30 30.19
CA THR A 259 -28.45 19.13 31.41
C THR A 259 -28.67 18.36 32.73
N ASN A 260 -28.36 17.07 32.79
CA ASN A 260 -28.38 16.24 34.01
C ASN A 260 -27.39 15.05 33.93
N PRO A 261 -26.15 15.18 34.44
CA PRO A 261 -25.36 14.04 34.89
C PRO A 261 -25.19 14.08 36.44
N PRO A 262 -24.90 12.97 37.16
CA PRO A 262 -24.50 11.61 36.71
C PRO A 262 -25.37 10.47 37.30
N ASP A 263 -25.63 9.42 36.50
CA ASP A 263 -25.64 7.99 36.90
C ASP A 263 -26.40 7.11 35.92
N ASP A 264 -27.27 7.67 35.09
CA ASP A 264 -27.88 6.92 34.01
C ASP A 264 -28.40 7.92 33.00
N CYS A 265 -28.01 7.79 31.72
CA CYS A 265 -28.63 8.58 30.67
C CYS A 265 -30.12 8.26 30.68
N PRO A 266 -31.00 9.14 31.23
CA PRO A 266 -32.39 8.78 31.40
C PRO A 266 -33.02 8.70 30.01
N PRO A 267 -34.10 7.94 29.81
CA PRO A 267 -34.93 8.07 28.62
C PRO A 267 -35.64 9.44 28.68
N THR A 268 -34.90 10.53 28.48
CA THR A 268 -35.49 11.85 28.34
C THR A 268 -36.06 11.99 26.94
N THR A 269 -37.07 12.84 26.84
CA THR A 269 -37.94 13.04 25.67
C THR A 269 -37.24 13.61 24.43
N ASN A 270 -35.92 13.84 24.45
CA ASN A 270 -35.13 14.39 23.34
C ASN A 270 -34.28 13.31 22.66
N LYS A 271 -34.89 12.59 21.70
CA LYS A 271 -34.27 11.50 20.92
C LYS A 271 -33.04 11.92 20.11
N ASP A 272 -32.87 13.23 19.84
CA ASP A 272 -31.79 13.77 19.01
C ASP A 272 -30.41 13.82 19.70
N ARG A 273 -30.35 13.51 21.01
CA ARG A 273 -29.13 13.55 21.85
C ARG A 273 -28.71 12.20 22.40
N LEU A 274 -29.34 11.14 21.89
CA LEU A 274 -29.09 9.76 22.24
C LEU A 274 -28.77 9.00 20.95
N ALA A 275 -27.60 8.39 20.89
CA ALA A 275 -27.28 7.43 19.84
C ALA A 275 -27.22 6.02 20.42
N THR A 276 -27.78 5.06 19.68
CA THR A 276 -27.82 3.66 20.10
C THR A 276 -27.33 2.77 18.97
N LYS A 277 -26.65 1.68 19.32
CA LYS A 277 -26.13 0.73 18.32
C LYS A 277 -26.03 -0.66 18.92
N SER A 278 -26.51 -1.65 18.18
CA SER A 278 -26.32 -3.05 18.52
C SER A 278 -24.94 -3.51 18.07
N LEU A 279 -24.20 -4.11 18.99
CA LEU A 279 -22.86 -4.65 18.78
C LEU A 279 -22.82 -6.11 19.27
N THR A 280 -21.83 -6.84 18.79
CA THR A 280 -21.60 -8.23 19.16
C THR A 280 -20.15 -8.42 19.54
N ILE A 281 -19.89 -9.09 20.68
CA ILE A 281 -18.57 -9.61 21.03
C ILE A 281 -18.62 -11.13 20.95
N THR A 282 -17.67 -11.70 20.22
CA THR A 282 -17.44 -13.15 20.19
C THR A 282 -16.24 -13.47 21.08
N ILE A 283 -16.42 -14.41 22.02
CA ILE A 283 -15.37 -14.96 22.86
C ILE A 283 -15.10 -16.39 22.40
N ASN A 284 -13.89 -16.65 21.92
CA ASN A 284 -13.45 -17.99 21.53
C ASN A 284 -13.14 -18.84 22.77
N PRO A 285 -13.42 -20.16 22.73
CA PRO A 285 -13.07 -21.06 23.83
C PRO A 285 -11.56 -21.20 23.98
N ASN A 286 -11.08 -21.17 25.23
CA ASN A 286 -9.68 -21.46 25.56
C ASN A 286 -9.55 -22.92 26.01
N LYS A 287 -9.94 -23.88 25.17
CA LYS A 287 -9.82 -25.31 25.46
C LYS A 287 -8.39 -25.81 25.14
N PRO A 288 -7.86 -26.80 25.87
CA PRO A 288 -6.57 -27.38 25.53
C PRO A 288 -6.63 -28.02 24.14
N ARG A 289 -5.52 -27.99 23.41
CA ARG A 289 -5.37 -28.57 22.06
C ARG A 289 -3.98 -29.18 21.93
N ILE A 290 -3.90 -30.44 21.51
CA ILE A 290 -2.63 -31.13 21.25
C ILE A 290 -2.01 -30.57 19.95
N THR A 291 -0.77 -30.09 20.03
CA THR A 291 -0.02 -29.52 18.89
C THR A 291 1.01 -30.48 18.30
N THR A 292 1.33 -31.57 18.97
CA THR A 292 2.18 -32.63 18.41
C THR A 292 1.53 -33.18 17.14
N GLU A 293 2.21 -33.05 16.01
CA GLU A 293 1.76 -33.58 14.70
C GLU A 293 2.44 -34.91 14.36
N ILE A 294 3.75 -35.01 14.63
CA ILE A 294 4.60 -36.13 14.23
C ILE A 294 5.45 -36.55 15.42
N LEU A 295 5.65 -37.86 15.56
CA LEU A 295 6.62 -38.46 16.46
C LEU A 295 7.67 -39.19 15.64
N ASN A 296 8.94 -39.06 16.01
CA ASN A 296 10.04 -39.74 15.33
C ASN A 296 9.87 -41.26 15.44
N TYR A 297 10.41 -41.99 14.46
CA TYR A 297 10.46 -43.45 14.53
C TYR A 297 11.45 -43.92 15.62
N GLY A 298 11.20 -45.11 16.16
CA GLY A 298 12.12 -45.83 17.04
C GLY A 298 12.68 -47.09 16.38
N THR A 299 13.60 -47.76 17.06
CA THR A 299 14.15 -49.07 16.65
C THR A 299 14.06 -50.04 17.82
N VAL A 300 13.72 -51.29 17.54
CA VAL A 300 13.65 -52.34 18.58
C VAL A 300 14.95 -52.39 19.38
N ASN A 301 14.83 -52.53 20.70
CA ASN A 301 15.89 -52.60 21.69
C ASN A 301 16.77 -51.34 21.83
N GLN A 302 16.40 -50.22 21.21
CA GLN A 302 17.10 -48.93 21.38
C GLN A 302 16.31 -47.96 22.25
N SER A 303 17.01 -47.08 22.99
CA SER A 303 16.34 -46.05 23.79
C SER A 303 15.57 -45.08 22.89
N TYR A 304 14.31 -44.83 23.23
CA TYR A 304 13.42 -43.88 22.57
C TYR A 304 12.92 -42.84 23.55
N ALA A 305 12.84 -41.59 23.11
CA ALA A 305 12.16 -40.51 23.83
C ALA A 305 11.59 -39.49 22.84
N ALA A 306 10.34 -39.07 23.06
CA ALA A 306 9.70 -38.00 22.32
C ALA A 306 8.74 -37.23 23.24
N THR A 307 8.59 -35.92 23.04
CA THR A 307 7.70 -35.07 23.85
C THR A 307 6.32 -34.92 23.24
N LEU A 308 5.29 -34.83 24.09
CA LEU A 308 3.99 -34.33 23.69
C LEU A 308 3.87 -32.83 24.05
N SER A 309 3.08 -32.11 23.29
CA SER A 309 2.86 -30.67 23.48
C SER A 309 1.40 -30.31 23.21
N ALA A 310 0.90 -29.36 24.00
CA ALA A 310 -0.43 -28.79 23.85
C ALA A 310 -0.40 -27.28 24.06
N THR A 311 -1.43 -26.60 23.56
CA THR A 311 -1.67 -25.15 23.69
C THR A 311 -3.11 -24.91 24.11
N GLY A 312 -3.42 -23.72 24.65
CA GLY A 312 -4.76 -23.39 25.14
C GLY A 312 -5.11 -24.12 26.44
N GLY A 313 -6.25 -23.84 27.05
CA GLY A 313 -6.56 -24.36 28.39
C GLY A 313 -5.66 -23.76 29.47
N LEU A 314 -5.91 -24.14 30.72
CA LEU A 314 -5.14 -23.67 31.87
C LEU A 314 -4.16 -24.72 32.39
N SER A 315 -2.93 -24.30 32.65
CA SER A 315 -1.92 -25.12 33.31
C SER A 315 -2.30 -25.39 34.78
N PRO A 316 -1.89 -26.52 35.38
CA PRO A 316 -1.09 -27.60 34.78
C PRO A 316 -1.92 -28.52 33.88
N TYR A 317 -1.26 -29.08 32.86
CA TYR A 317 -1.85 -30.14 32.03
C TYR A 317 -1.61 -31.51 32.67
N SER A 318 -2.61 -32.39 32.55
CA SER A 318 -2.50 -33.82 32.85
C SER A 318 -2.67 -34.60 31.56
N TRP A 319 -1.78 -35.56 31.30
CA TRP A 319 -1.82 -36.38 30.10
C TRP A 319 -2.16 -37.81 30.43
N ASN A 320 -2.93 -38.45 29.56
CA ASN A 320 -3.29 -39.85 29.69
C ASN A 320 -3.26 -40.51 28.30
N ILE A 321 -2.69 -41.71 28.22
CA ILE A 321 -2.76 -42.58 27.03
C ILE A 321 -3.33 -43.91 27.51
N PRO A 322 -4.64 -44.18 27.29
CA PRO A 322 -5.29 -45.38 27.82
C PRO A 322 -4.69 -46.69 27.29
N SER A 323 -4.28 -46.72 26.02
CA SER A 323 -3.72 -47.90 25.35
C SER A 323 -3.07 -47.52 24.01
N GLY A 324 -2.38 -48.48 23.37
CA GLY A 324 -1.85 -48.35 22.02
C GLY A 324 -0.38 -47.95 21.90
N LEU A 325 0.32 -47.73 23.01
CA LEU A 325 1.78 -47.53 22.98
C LEU A 325 2.52 -48.83 22.60
N PRO A 326 3.64 -48.74 21.84
CA PRO A 326 4.52 -49.89 21.62
C PRO A 326 5.01 -50.50 22.95
N THR A 327 5.06 -51.83 23.02
CA THR A 327 5.58 -52.54 24.20
C THR A 327 6.99 -52.05 24.55
N GLY A 328 7.20 -51.65 25.80
CA GLY A 328 8.47 -51.10 26.30
C GLY A 328 8.53 -49.57 26.30
N LEU A 329 7.51 -48.88 25.78
CA LEU A 329 7.34 -47.43 25.94
C LEU A 329 6.26 -47.10 26.98
N ILE A 330 6.46 -46.01 27.72
CA ILE A 330 5.53 -45.46 28.71
C ILE A 330 5.34 -43.95 28.50
N LEU A 331 4.19 -43.42 28.91
CA LEU A 331 4.02 -41.99 29.13
C LEU A 331 4.61 -41.61 30.48
N LYS A 332 5.37 -40.52 30.53
CA LYS A 332 5.91 -39.97 31.77
C LYS A 332 5.67 -38.46 31.83
N ASP A 333 4.87 -38.06 32.82
CA ASP A 333 4.49 -36.65 33.02
C ASP A 333 5.59 -35.81 33.66
N THR A 334 6.41 -36.40 34.53
CA THR A 334 7.57 -35.74 35.15
C THR A 334 8.72 -36.72 35.44
N GLY A 335 9.95 -36.23 35.51
CA GLY A 335 11.14 -37.01 35.85
C GLY A 335 11.96 -37.43 34.62
N THR A 336 12.88 -38.38 34.77
CA THR A 336 13.84 -38.73 33.70
C THR A 336 13.52 -40.06 33.01
N CYS A 337 13.83 -40.15 31.72
CA CYS A 337 13.84 -41.37 30.93
C CYS A 337 15.19 -41.52 30.24
N GLY A 338 16.09 -42.31 30.83
CA GLY A 338 17.49 -42.32 30.41
C GLY A 338 18.11 -40.94 30.59
N SER A 339 18.67 -40.37 29.52
CA SER A 339 19.21 -39.01 29.48
C SER A 339 18.16 -37.92 29.22
N PHE A 340 16.91 -38.29 28.92
CA PHE A 340 15.85 -37.33 28.61
C PHE A 340 15.08 -36.89 29.87
N THR A 341 14.78 -35.60 30.01
CA THR A 341 14.03 -35.06 31.17
C THR A 341 12.65 -34.59 30.74
N CYS A 342 11.62 -35.04 31.46
CA CYS A 342 10.22 -34.80 31.17
C CYS A 342 9.63 -33.87 32.24
N THR A 343 8.81 -32.92 31.82
CA THR A 343 8.22 -31.91 32.71
C THR A 343 6.71 -31.88 32.56
N ALA A 344 6.00 -31.37 33.56
CA ALA A 344 4.53 -31.30 33.52
C ALA A 344 3.99 -30.49 32.32
N SER A 345 4.77 -29.51 31.82
CA SER A 345 4.44 -28.75 30.60
C SER A 345 4.82 -29.46 29.30
N THR A 346 5.77 -30.40 29.34
CA THR A 346 6.28 -31.17 28.20
C THR A 346 6.49 -32.63 28.62
N PRO A 347 5.40 -33.41 28.78
CA PRO A 347 5.53 -34.82 29.12
C PRO A 347 6.18 -35.56 27.96
N CYS A 348 6.72 -36.74 28.24
CA CYS A 348 7.42 -37.53 27.23
C CYS A 348 6.84 -38.95 27.13
N ILE A 349 6.88 -39.51 25.92
CA ILE A 349 6.78 -40.95 25.68
C ILE A 349 8.21 -41.46 25.60
N CYS A 350 8.55 -42.45 26.43
CA CYS A 350 9.93 -42.90 26.55
C CYS A 350 10.06 -44.38 26.91
N GLY A 351 11.23 -44.96 26.65
CA GLY A 351 11.55 -46.35 27.01
C GLY A 351 12.39 -47.06 25.96
N THR A 352 12.29 -48.39 25.92
CA THR A 352 13.00 -49.25 24.96
C THR A 352 11.99 -50.17 24.29
N PRO A 353 11.58 -49.92 23.05
CA PRO A 353 10.53 -50.68 22.40
C PRO A 353 11.05 -52.08 22.02
N THR A 354 10.24 -53.12 22.23
CA THR A 354 10.69 -54.51 22.02
C THR A 354 10.13 -55.15 20.75
N THR A 355 9.16 -54.52 20.11
CA THR A 355 8.41 -55.10 18.98
C THR A 355 8.36 -54.11 17.82
N ALA A 356 8.74 -54.57 16.62
CA ALA A 356 8.66 -53.78 15.41
C ALA A 356 7.20 -53.64 14.93
N GLY A 357 6.87 -52.51 14.32
CA GLY A 357 5.54 -52.24 13.79
C GLY A 357 5.16 -50.77 13.91
N THR A 358 4.03 -50.41 13.31
CA THR A 358 3.43 -49.08 13.45
C THR A 358 2.30 -49.15 14.46
N PHE A 359 2.39 -48.35 15.52
CA PHE A 359 1.44 -48.34 16.62
C PHE A 359 0.68 -47.02 16.63
N THR A 360 -0.65 -47.09 16.66
CA THR A 360 -1.54 -45.93 16.75
C THR A 360 -2.12 -45.82 18.17
N PHE A 361 -2.18 -44.61 18.70
CA PHE A 361 -2.71 -44.35 20.03
C PHE A 361 -3.29 -42.94 20.12
N THR A 362 -4.10 -42.71 21.14
CA THR A 362 -4.85 -41.45 21.32
C THR A 362 -4.51 -40.85 22.68
N PRO A 363 -3.50 -39.98 22.77
CA PRO A 363 -3.31 -39.14 23.96
C PRO A 363 -4.52 -38.24 24.20
N THR A 364 -4.84 -38.07 25.47
CA THR A 364 -5.80 -37.09 25.98
C THR A 364 -5.05 -36.13 26.91
N VAL A 365 -5.12 -34.84 26.61
CA VAL A 365 -4.67 -33.77 27.50
C VAL A 365 -5.88 -33.21 28.25
N THR A 366 -5.75 -33.05 29.56
CA THR A 366 -6.75 -32.45 30.45
C THR A 366 -6.13 -31.23 31.11
N ASP A 367 -6.82 -30.10 31.08
CA ASP A 367 -6.38 -28.87 31.75
C ASP A 367 -6.86 -28.82 33.21
N SER A 368 -6.45 -27.78 33.96
CA SER A 368 -6.81 -27.63 35.38
C SER A 368 -8.30 -27.37 35.65
N ARG A 369 -9.11 -27.14 34.61
CA ARG A 369 -10.57 -26.96 34.65
C ARG A 369 -11.31 -28.23 34.20
N SER A 370 -10.61 -29.35 34.06
CA SER A 370 -11.15 -30.62 33.56
C SER A 370 -11.65 -30.56 32.11
N ARG A 371 -11.21 -29.58 31.32
CA ARG A 371 -11.47 -29.53 29.88
C ARG A 371 -10.47 -30.46 29.19
N THR A 372 -10.92 -31.23 28.21
CA THR A 372 -10.10 -32.26 27.56
C THR A 372 -9.97 -32.07 26.06
N ALA A 373 -8.84 -32.48 25.50
CA ALA A 373 -8.69 -32.71 24.06
C ALA A 373 -7.91 -33.99 23.79
N SER A 374 -8.28 -34.65 22.68
CA SER A 374 -7.64 -35.90 22.26
C SER A 374 -7.22 -35.79 20.80
N LYS A 375 -6.13 -36.47 20.45
CA LYS A 375 -5.61 -36.50 19.08
C LYS A 375 -4.97 -37.84 18.79
N THR A 376 -5.30 -38.47 17.67
CA THR A 376 -4.67 -39.72 17.24
C THR A 376 -3.26 -39.45 16.73
N LEU A 377 -2.27 -40.17 17.27
CA LEU A 377 -0.87 -40.14 16.85
C LEU A 377 -0.39 -41.56 16.50
N SER A 378 0.77 -41.66 15.85
CA SER A 378 1.43 -42.94 15.57
C SER A 378 2.93 -42.87 15.81
N ILE A 379 3.50 -44.02 16.18
CA ILE A 379 4.95 -44.24 16.25
C ILE A 379 5.28 -45.47 15.40
N ALA A 380 6.23 -45.35 14.48
CA ALA A 380 6.82 -46.48 13.77
C ALA A 380 8.03 -47.00 14.53
N ILE A 381 8.05 -48.28 14.86
CA ILE A 381 9.20 -48.99 15.43
C ILE A 381 9.79 -49.88 14.34
N ASN A 382 10.99 -49.53 13.89
CA ASN A 382 11.75 -50.33 12.96
C ASN A 382 12.29 -51.58 13.66
N ALA A 383 12.38 -52.70 12.92
CA ALA A 383 13.04 -53.89 13.43
C ALA A 383 14.48 -53.56 13.83
N ALA A 384 14.94 -54.17 14.92
CA ALA A 384 16.37 -54.21 15.22
C ALA A 384 17.05 -54.86 14.01
N ALA A 385 18.14 -54.27 13.52
CA ALA A 385 18.94 -54.92 12.51
C ALA A 385 19.29 -56.34 13.01
N ALA A 386 19.07 -57.36 12.18
CA ALA A 386 19.52 -58.71 12.48
C ALA A 386 21.03 -58.63 12.79
N GLY A 387 21.44 -59.20 13.93
CA GLY A 387 22.77 -59.01 14.51
C GLY A 387 23.89 -58.98 13.47
N ASP A 388 24.62 -57.86 13.46
CA ASP A 388 25.63 -57.55 12.47
C ASP A 388 26.70 -58.66 12.41
N GLY A 389 26.85 -59.28 11.24
CA GLY A 389 28.06 -60.02 10.89
C GLY A 389 29.30 -59.09 10.93
N LEU A 390 30.49 -59.66 10.76
CA LEU A 390 31.73 -58.90 10.67
C LEU A 390 31.55 -57.62 9.82
N SER A 391 31.83 -56.45 10.40
CA SER A 391 31.73 -55.18 9.69
C SER A 391 32.98 -54.33 9.89
N CYS A 392 33.27 -53.44 8.94
CA CYS A 392 34.34 -52.46 9.10
C CYS A 392 33.86 -51.05 8.76
N THR A 393 34.46 -50.08 9.42
CA THR A 393 34.37 -48.66 9.06
C THR A 393 35.73 -48.19 8.58
N LEU A 394 35.74 -47.40 7.51
CA LEU A 394 36.92 -46.76 6.99
C LEU A 394 36.58 -45.30 6.70
N THR A 395 37.39 -44.40 7.24
CA THR A 395 37.25 -42.96 7.07
C THR A 395 38.59 -42.38 6.62
N ALA A 396 38.54 -41.21 5.99
CA ALA A 396 39.70 -40.52 5.50
C ALA A 396 39.55 -39.01 5.71
N THR A 397 40.67 -38.32 5.86
CA THR A 397 40.69 -36.86 5.75
C THR A 397 40.48 -36.49 4.28
N SER A 398 39.32 -35.92 3.95
CA SER A 398 38.89 -35.60 2.57
C SER A 398 37.87 -34.45 2.60
N PRO A 399 37.88 -33.53 1.62
CA PRO A 399 38.81 -33.45 0.50
C PRO A 399 40.22 -32.98 0.91
N ILE A 400 41.23 -33.29 0.10
CA ILE A 400 42.61 -32.78 0.27
C ILE A 400 43.08 -32.06 -0.99
N ASN A 401 44.11 -31.23 -0.86
CA ASN A 401 44.74 -30.57 -2.01
C ASN A 401 45.62 -31.56 -2.80
N VAL A 402 45.77 -31.32 -4.11
CA VAL A 402 46.67 -32.09 -4.97
C VAL A 402 48.09 -32.13 -4.38
N GLY A 403 48.70 -33.32 -4.33
CA GLY A 403 50.03 -33.53 -3.76
C GLY A 403 50.08 -33.64 -2.23
N SER A 404 48.94 -33.55 -1.53
CA SER A 404 48.86 -33.77 -0.08
C SER A 404 48.60 -35.24 0.27
N SER A 405 48.92 -35.65 1.50
CA SER A 405 48.57 -36.97 2.04
C SER A 405 47.22 -36.93 2.77
N SER A 406 46.50 -38.07 2.82
CA SER A 406 45.28 -38.23 3.63
C SER A 406 45.57 -39.08 4.87
N THR A 407 44.91 -38.80 5.99
CA THR A 407 44.91 -39.70 7.15
C THR A 407 43.72 -40.66 7.02
N LEU A 408 43.99 -41.96 6.93
CA LEU A 408 43.01 -43.03 6.98
C LEU A 408 42.81 -43.51 8.42
N THR A 409 41.58 -43.72 8.83
CA THR A 409 41.22 -44.27 10.15
C THR A 409 40.18 -45.37 9.99
N TRP A 410 40.43 -46.52 10.61
CA TRP A 410 39.55 -47.69 10.51
C TRP A 410 39.19 -48.28 11.87
N ALA A 411 38.05 -48.97 11.88
CA ALA A 411 37.65 -49.85 12.97
C ALA A 411 36.93 -51.10 12.43
N VAL A 412 37.27 -52.26 12.99
CA VAL A 412 36.51 -53.51 12.82
C VAL A 412 35.48 -53.60 13.94
N ASN A 413 34.22 -53.80 13.57
CA ASN A 413 33.13 -53.99 14.52
C ASN A 413 32.71 -55.47 14.51
N ASN A 414 32.21 -55.93 15.65
CA ASN A 414 31.67 -57.29 15.84
C ASN A 414 32.69 -58.45 15.80
N GLY A 415 33.96 -58.15 16.10
CA GLY A 415 34.98 -59.13 16.49
C GLY A 415 36.36 -58.80 15.94
N PRO A 416 37.42 -59.46 16.43
CA PRO A 416 38.73 -59.32 15.83
C PRO A 416 38.73 -59.99 14.46
N ALA A 417 39.21 -59.29 13.44
CA ALA A 417 39.44 -59.89 12.14
C ALA A 417 40.74 -60.70 12.13
N ASP A 418 40.76 -61.83 11.45
CA ASP A 418 41.96 -62.63 11.18
C ASP A 418 42.88 -61.90 10.18
N THR A 419 42.29 -61.20 9.21
CA THR A 419 43.03 -60.43 8.20
C THR A 419 42.40 -59.06 7.97
N ARG A 420 43.24 -58.08 7.62
CA ARG A 420 42.85 -56.73 7.21
C ARG A 420 43.75 -56.33 6.05
N THR A 421 43.17 -55.94 4.91
CA THR A 421 43.93 -55.67 3.68
C THR A 421 43.42 -54.41 3.01
N PHE A 422 44.31 -53.43 2.78
CA PHE A 422 43.99 -52.25 1.98
C PHE A 422 44.16 -52.49 0.48
N SER A 423 43.27 -51.90 -0.33
CA SER A 423 43.35 -51.88 -1.79
C SER A 423 42.83 -50.55 -2.36
N PRO A 424 43.61 -49.79 -3.15
CA PRO A 424 45.03 -50.00 -3.44
C PRO A 424 45.91 -49.80 -2.18
N ALA A 425 47.17 -50.24 -2.24
CA ALA A 425 48.13 -50.01 -1.16
C ALA A 425 48.30 -48.49 -0.88
N PRO A 426 47.99 -47.97 0.32
CA PRO A 426 47.92 -46.52 0.53
C PRO A 426 49.29 -45.82 0.57
N GLY A 427 50.37 -46.56 0.84
CA GLY A 427 51.73 -46.02 0.95
C GLY A 427 51.92 -45.06 2.13
N GLY A 428 53.04 -44.34 2.17
CA GLY A 428 53.37 -43.45 3.28
C GLY A 428 53.65 -44.23 4.57
N THR A 429 52.91 -43.94 5.64
CA THR A 429 52.98 -44.69 6.90
C THR A 429 51.95 -45.83 6.97
N CYS A 430 51.06 -45.94 5.99
CA CYS A 430 50.07 -47.01 5.93
C CYS A 430 50.70 -48.31 5.42
N LEU A 431 50.58 -49.37 6.23
CA LEU A 431 50.87 -50.74 5.81
C LEU A 431 49.75 -51.26 4.90
N THR A 432 50.10 -52.14 3.96
CA THR A 432 49.12 -52.86 3.13
C THR A 432 48.21 -53.75 3.97
N ASN A 433 48.75 -54.37 5.02
CA ASN A 433 48.02 -55.22 5.95
C ASN A 433 48.15 -54.70 7.39
N PRO A 434 47.16 -53.94 7.90
CA PRO A 434 47.19 -53.45 9.27
C PRO A 434 47.13 -54.57 10.31
N THR A 435 47.86 -54.40 11.41
CA THR A 435 47.99 -55.42 12.46
C THR A 435 46.92 -55.33 13.56
N SER A 436 46.16 -54.23 13.62
CA SER A 436 45.13 -53.97 14.63
C SER A 436 43.74 -53.78 14.03
N ASP A 437 42.70 -54.16 14.79
CA ASP A 437 41.30 -53.95 14.43
C ASP A 437 40.87 -52.49 14.42
N THR A 438 41.59 -51.63 15.13
CA THR A 438 41.42 -50.18 15.08
C THR A 438 42.77 -49.53 14.83
N GLY A 439 42.82 -48.49 14.02
CA GLY A 439 44.06 -47.75 13.80
C GLY A 439 43.91 -46.54 12.90
N SER A 440 45.01 -45.81 12.77
CA SER A 440 45.12 -44.67 11.88
C SER A 440 46.51 -44.63 11.25
N CYS A 441 46.58 -44.19 10.00
CA CYS A 441 47.83 -44.04 9.25
C CYS A 441 47.70 -42.94 8.19
N THR A 442 48.81 -42.49 7.64
CA THR A 442 48.86 -41.43 6.62
C THR A 442 49.33 -42.00 5.28
N THR A 443 48.57 -41.74 4.21
CA THR A 443 48.88 -42.20 2.84
C THR A 443 50.13 -41.53 2.27
N ALA A 444 50.64 -42.03 1.15
CA ALA A 444 51.52 -41.22 0.28
C ALA A 444 50.77 -40.00 -0.27
N ALA A 445 51.51 -39.03 -0.83
CA ALA A 445 50.92 -37.88 -1.53
C ALA A 445 50.02 -38.32 -2.69
N LEU A 446 48.81 -37.78 -2.76
CA LEU A 446 47.79 -38.14 -3.75
C LEU A 446 47.61 -37.04 -4.80
N TYR A 447 47.58 -37.43 -6.07
CA TYR A 447 47.49 -36.50 -7.21
C TYR A 447 46.17 -36.62 -7.99
N SER A 448 45.35 -37.61 -7.64
CA SER A 448 44.03 -37.86 -8.23
C SER A 448 43.08 -38.37 -7.16
N THR A 449 41.78 -38.10 -7.32
CA THR A 449 40.74 -38.68 -6.46
C THR A 449 40.91 -40.20 -6.42
N THR A 450 41.08 -40.76 -5.23
CA THR A 450 41.45 -42.16 -5.03
C THR A 450 40.50 -42.79 -4.01
N THR A 451 39.97 -43.97 -4.33
CA THR A 451 39.15 -44.76 -3.40
C THR A 451 40.00 -45.85 -2.77
N PHE A 452 40.10 -45.84 -1.45
CA PHE A 452 40.72 -46.91 -0.66
C PHE A 452 39.63 -47.84 -0.14
N GLY A 453 39.78 -49.14 -0.37
CA GLY A 453 39.02 -50.21 0.27
C GLY A 453 39.84 -50.86 1.37
N LEU A 454 39.18 -51.23 2.47
CA LEU A 454 39.68 -52.12 3.50
C LEU A 454 38.79 -53.36 3.51
N THR A 455 39.39 -54.51 3.28
CA THR A 455 38.72 -55.82 3.42
C THR A 455 39.17 -56.47 4.71
N VAL A 456 38.23 -56.95 5.52
CA VAL A 456 38.50 -57.67 6.76
C VAL A 456 37.82 -59.03 6.73
N THR A 457 38.50 -60.06 7.24
CA THR A 457 37.99 -61.45 7.24
C THR A 457 38.12 -62.06 8.62
N LYS A 458 37.12 -62.84 9.06
CA LYS A 458 37.10 -63.63 10.29
C LYS A 458 36.50 -65.01 9.96
N GLY A 459 37.31 -66.05 9.96
CA GLY A 459 36.91 -67.37 9.44
C GLY A 459 36.43 -67.29 7.99
N SER A 460 35.18 -67.65 7.72
CA SER A 460 34.54 -67.52 6.40
C SER A 460 33.80 -66.20 6.19
N GLU A 461 33.65 -65.37 7.23
CA GLU A 461 32.97 -64.07 7.12
C GLU A 461 33.94 -63.01 6.58
N THR A 462 33.51 -62.25 5.58
CA THR A 462 34.28 -61.15 5.01
C THR A 462 33.44 -59.89 4.97
N SER A 463 34.05 -58.77 5.34
CA SER A 463 33.47 -57.44 5.23
C SER A 463 34.39 -56.53 4.43
N SER A 464 33.81 -55.56 3.74
CA SER A 464 34.57 -54.55 3.02
C SER A 464 33.95 -53.18 3.20
N CYS A 465 34.79 -52.21 3.51
CA CYS A 465 34.45 -50.81 3.64
C CYS A 465 35.39 -50.01 2.75
N SER A 466 34.90 -48.92 2.18
CA SER A 466 35.70 -48.07 1.32
C SER A 466 35.49 -46.61 1.64
N VAL A 467 36.52 -45.80 1.34
CA VAL A 467 36.47 -44.36 1.45
C VAL A 467 37.11 -43.74 0.21
N THR A 468 36.43 -42.76 -0.36
CA THR A 468 36.96 -41.96 -1.47
C THR A 468 37.58 -40.69 -0.94
N VAL A 469 38.88 -40.51 -1.18
CA VAL A 469 39.58 -39.25 -0.95
C VAL A 469 39.44 -38.40 -2.19
N TYR A 470 38.64 -37.34 -2.09
CA TYR A 470 38.47 -36.37 -3.17
C TYR A 470 39.67 -35.43 -3.20
N ILE A 471 40.31 -35.32 -4.36
CA ILE A 471 41.28 -34.26 -4.61
C ILE A 471 40.52 -33.03 -5.04
N ASN A 472 40.64 -31.95 -4.28
CA ASN A 472 40.15 -30.66 -4.74
C ASN A 472 40.98 -30.26 -5.97
N PRO A 473 40.35 -30.03 -7.15
CA PRO A 473 41.00 -29.25 -8.18
C PRO A 473 41.32 -27.88 -7.57
N ALA A 474 42.45 -27.28 -7.97
CA ALA A 474 42.88 -25.99 -7.43
C ALA A 474 41.69 -25.01 -7.30
N SER A 475 41.48 -24.51 -6.09
CA SER A 475 40.42 -23.60 -5.61
C SER A 475 39.61 -22.89 -6.72
N VAL A 476 38.29 -23.09 -6.73
CA VAL A 476 37.37 -22.30 -7.57
C VAL A 476 37.51 -20.82 -7.20
N ASN A 477 37.74 -19.96 -8.18
CA ASN A 477 37.96 -18.54 -7.94
C ASN A 477 36.67 -17.84 -7.44
N PRO A 478 36.77 -16.89 -6.48
CA PRO A 478 35.63 -16.10 -6.03
C PRO A 478 35.08 -15.21 -7.16
N SER A 479 33.75 -15.03 -7.18
CA SER A 479 33.04 -14.15 -8.11
C SER A 479 32.21 -13.11 -7.35
N CYS A 480 31.78 -12.02 -8.00
CA CYS A 480 30.99 -10.97 -7.34
C CYS A 480 29.88 -10.37 -8.20
N THR A 481 28.94 -9.70 -7.53
CA THR A 481 28.02 -8.70 -8.10
C THR A 481 28.35 -7.32 -7.53
N LEU A 482 28.06 -6.26 -8.29
CA LEU A 482 28.25 -4.87 -7.88
C LEU A 482 27.09 -4.02 -8.38
N GLU A 483 26.45 -3.27 -7.49
CA GLU A 483 25.32 -2.39 -7.77
C GLU A 483 25.54 -1.01 -7.13
N ALA A 484 24.81 0.00 -7.61
CA ALA A 484 24.87 1.36 -7.08
C ALA A 484 23.48 1.87 -6.68
N SER A 485 23.39 2.52 -5.52
CA SER A 485 22.16 3.13 -5.02
C SER A 485 22.43 4.43 -4.24
N PRO A 486 21.80 5.56 -4.63
CA PRO A 486 20.87 5.73 -5.76
C PRO A 486 21.60 5.70 -7.12
N ASN A 487 20.90 5.23 -8.16
CA ASN A 487 21.33 5.27 -9.56
C ASN A 487 20.08 5.49 -10.45
N PRO A 488 19.91 6.66 -11.10
CA PRO A 488 20.90 7.72 -11.30
C PRO A 488 21.16 8.59 -10.06
N VAL A 489 22.30 9.28 -10.05
CA VAL A 489 22.71 10.25 -9.01
C VAL A 489 22.82 11.65 -9.60
N THR A 490 22.50 12.70 -8.84
CA THR A 490 22.71 14.07 -9.33
C THR A 490 24.21 14.38 -9.48
N VAL A 491 24.60 15.09 -10.55
CA VAL A 491 25.99 15.55 -10.77
C VAL A 491 26.53 16.22 -9.52
N GLY A 492 27.67 15.74 -9.03
CA GLY A 492 28.32 16.24 -7.82
C GLY A 492 27.93 15.54 -6.54
N ASN A 493 26.95 14.62 -6.55
CA ASN A 493 26.58 13.84 -5.38
C ASN A 493 27.26 12.44 -5.38
N PRO A 494 27.50 11.87 -4.19
CA PRO A 494 27.99 10.49 -4.07
C PRO A 494 26.86 9.47 -4.21
N THR A 495 27.21 8.21 -4.49
CA THR A 495 26.30 7.05 -4.44
C THR A 495 26.92 5.93 -3.60
N SER A 496 26.11 4.97 -3.14
CA SER A 496 26.63 3.79 -2.43
C SER A 496 26.84 2.64 -3.40
N LEU A 497 28.04 2.07 -3.42
CA LEU A 497 28.31 0.80 -4.11
C LEU A 497 28.04 -0.36 -3.15
N ILE A 498 27.29 -1.35 -3.61
CA ILE A 498 26.88 -2.53 -2.85
C ILE A 498 27.38 -3.77 -3.59
N TRP A 499 28.08 -4.68 -2.91
CA TRP A 499 28.61 -5.90 -3.53
C TRP A 499 28.24 -7.16 -2.75
N SER A 500 28.16 -8.27 -3.45
CA SER A 500 28.09 -9.63 -2.88
C SER A 500 29.16 -10.51 -3.51
N ILE A 501 29.77 -11.39 -2.73
CA ILE A 501 30.83 -12.31 -3.16
C ILE A 501 30.33 -13.76 -3.00
N TYR A 502 30.51 -14.52 -4.07
CA TYR A 502 30.16 -15.92 -4.16
C TYR A 502 31.44 -16.76 -4.24
N ASN A 503 31.35 -18.02 -3.79
CA ASN A 503 32.47 -18.96 -3.74
C ASN A 503 33.59 -18.58 -2.74
N GLY A 504 33.21 -17.99 -1.60
CA GLY A 504 34.09 -17.74 -0.45
C GLY A 504 34.40 -16.26 -0.22
N PRO A 505 34.91 -15.88 0.96
CA PRO A 505 35.28 -14.50 1.24
C PRO A 505 36.53 -14.15 0.42
N ALA A 506 36.55 -12.96 -0.16
CA ALA A 506 37.68 -12.51 -0.98
C ALA A 506 38.20 -11.15 -0.54
N ASN A 507 39.46 -10.91 -0.86
CA ASN A 507 40.02 -9.57 -0.86
C ASN A 507 39.74 -8.93 -2.22
N GLY A 508 39.73 -7.60 -2.31
CA GLY A 508 39.50 -6.96 -3.60
C GLY A 508 39.79 -5.47 -3.57
N THR A 509 39.97 -4.90 -4.76
CA THR A 509 40.28 -3.48 -4.95
C THR A 509 39.27 -2.84 -5.89
N PHE A 510 38.79 -1.66 -5.52
CA PHE A 510 37.93 -0.85 -6.37
C PHE A 510 38.75 0.03 -7.31
N SER A 511 38.22 0.25 -8.51
CA SER A 511 38.79 1.16 -9.51
C SER A 511 37.68 1.82 -10.33
N ILE A 512 38.00 2.93 -10.99
CA ILE A 512 37.13 3.61 -11.94
C ILE A 512 37.60 3.25 -13.34
N VAL A 513 36.73 2.66 -14.16
CA VAL A 513 37.04 2.20 -15.52
C VAL A 513 36.85 3.33 -16.53
N SER A 514 35.81 4.14 -16.33
CA SER A 514 35.45 5.25 -17.21
C SER A 514 34.62 6.27 -16.43
N GLY A 515 34.59 7.52 -16.89
CA GLY A 515 33.84 8.62 -16.26
C GLY A 515 34.69 9.53 -15.38
N SER A 516 34.03 10.27 -14.49
CA SER A 516 34.66 11.30 -13.65
C SER A 516 34.06 11.29 -12.25
N ALA A 517 34.62 10.48 -11.37
CA ALA A 517 34.30 10.45 -9.95
C ALA A 517 35.56 10.22 -9.09
N SER A 518 35.39 10.22 -7.77
CA SER A 518 36.40 9.71 -6.85
C SER A 518 35.87 8.48 -6.11
N LEU A 519 36.76 7.60 -5.69
CA LEU A 519 36.39 6.34 -5.03
C LEU A 519 35.80 6.53 -3.63
N GLY A 520 35.99 7.68 -2.98
CA GLY A 520 35.48 7.91 -1.62
C GLY A 520 36.01 6.87 -0.63
N SER A 521 35.10 6.19 0.09
CA SER A 521 35.45 5.08 0.98
C SER A 521 35.60 3.74 0.26
N CYS A 522 35.20 3.65 -1.01
CA CYS A 522 35.31 2.44 -1.84
C CYS A 522 36.74 2.24 -2.37
N THR A 523 37.68 1.83 -1.51
CA THR A 523 39.09 1.63 -1.92
C THR A 523 39.45 0.15 -2.04
N SER A 524 39.26 -0.62 -0.97
CA SER A 524 39.56 -2.06 -0.93
C SER A 524 38.65 -2.79 0.04
N ILE A 525 38.57 -4.11 -0.12
CA ILE A 525 37.86 -5.03 0.76
C ILE A 525 38.82 -6.12 1.21
N SER A 526 38.68 -6.58 2.45
CA SER A 526 39.48 -7.65 3.03
C SER A 526 38.57 -8.74 3.58
N ASN A 527 38.76 -9.99 3.14
CA ASN A 527 38.05 -11.17 3.62
C ASN A 527 36.52 -10.98 3.70
N SER A 528 35.93 -10.43 2.64
CA SER A 528 34.54 -9.99 2.61
C SER A 528 33.64 -10.99 1.88
N TYR A 529 32.41 -11.20 2.38
CA TYR A 529 31.33 -11.89 1.66
C TYR A 529 30.38 -10.92 0.93
N GLY A 530 30.41 -9.64 1.28
CA GLY A 530 29.56 -8.60 0.74
C GLY A 530 29.64 -7.36 1.61
N GLY A 531 29.15 -6.24 1.13
CA GLY A 531 29.19 -4.99 1.88
C GLY A 531 28.74 -3.79 1.07
N ASN A 532 28.90 -2.61 1.66
CA ASN A 532 28.67 -1.35 0.99
C ASN A 532 29.79 -0.34 1.30
N CYS A 533 29.94 0.63 0.41
CA CYS A 533 30.83 1.76 0.58
C CYS A 533 30.26 2.95 -0.20
N THR A 534 30.71 4.16 0.11
CA THR A 534 30.19 5.38 -0.51
C THR A 534 31.27 5.96 -1.42
N THR A 535 30.91 6.21 -2.68
CA THR A 535 31.80 6.90 -3.63
C THR A 535 32.02 8.34 -3.16
N GLY A 536 33.02 9.03 -3.71
CA GLY A 536 32.99 10.48 -3.69
C GLY A 536 32.05 11.02 -4.79
N ASN A 537 32.09 12.32 -5.00
CA ASN A 537 31.20 13.01 -5.95
C ASN A 537 31.33 12.44 -7.37
N VAL A 538 30.19 12.06 -7.97
CA VAL A 538 30.11 11.55 -9.34
C VAL A 538 29.72 12.71 -10.27
N ASN A 539 30.61 13.09 -11.18
CA ASN A 539 30.47 14.29 -12.01
C ASN A 539 30.11 14.01 -13.49
N ALA A 540 30.12 12.73 -13.89
CA ALA A 540 29.68 12.24 -15.18
C ALA A 540 29.29 10.75 -15.03
N ASN A 541 28.64 10.16 -16.03
CA ASN A 541 28.40 8.71 -16.06
C ASN A 541 29.72 7.96 -15.82
N THR A 542 29.79 7.20 -14.74
CA THR A 542 31.03 6.61 -14.25
C THR A 542 30.86 5.12 -13.97
N THR A 543 31.73 4.30 -14.55
CA THR A 543 31.77 2.86 -14.29
C THR A 543 32.77 2.53 -13.19
N PHE A 544 32.28 1.98 -12.10
CA PHE A 544 33.08 1.44 -11.00
C PHE A 544 33.27 -0.05 -11.17
N GLN A 545 34.44 -0.55 -10.80
CA GLN A 545 34.80 -1.97 -10.90
C GLN A 545 35.42 -2.44 -9.59
N LEU A 546 35.07 -3.65 -9.17
CA LEU A 546 35.70 -4.41 -8.10
C LEU A 546 36.42 -5.64 -8.68
N LEU A 547 37.73 -5.74 -8.43
CA LEU A 547 38.56 -6.88 -8.81
C LEU A 547 38.93 -7.71 -7.57
N LEU A 548 38.57 -8.99 -7.57
CA LEU A 548 38.80 -9.91 -6.46
C LEU A 548 40.15 -10.65 -6.54
N THR A 549 40.70 -10.96 -5.36
CA THR A 549 41.91 -11.75 -5.15
C THR A 549 41.74 -12.74 -3.99
N PRO A 550 42.24 -14.00 -4.13
CA PRO A 550 42.80 -14.61 -5.34
C PRO A 550 41.71 -14.87 -6.40
N GLY A 551 42.09 -15.04 -7.66
CA GLY A 551 41.19 -15.61 -8.68
C GLY A 551 40.54 -14.67 -9.70
N GLY A 552 40.69 -13.35 -9.57
CA GLY A 552 40.40 -12.40 -10.65
C GLY A 552 38.92 -12.20 -10.98
N GLY A 553 38.00 -12.60 -10.09
CA GLY A 553 36.57 -12.28 -10.23
C GLY A 553 36.37 -10.77 -10.37
N LEU A 554 35.58 -10.36 -11.36
CA LEU A 554 35.41 -8.96 -11.73
C LEU A 554 33.92 -8.66 -11.83
N CYS A 555 33.49 -7.64 -11.10
CA CYS A 555 32.15 -7.08 -11.21
C CYS A 555 32.25 -5.56 -11.39
N ALA A 556 31.36 -5.00 -12.21
CA ALA A 556 31.34 -3.58 -12.52
C ALA A 556 29.91 -3.07 -12.58
N THR A 557 29.72 -1.80 -12.26
CA THR A 557 28.43 -1.11 -12.35
C THR A 557 28.64 0.31 -12.87
N THR A 558 27.71 0.80 -13.68
CA THR A 558 27.73 2.17 -14.21
C THR A 558 26.73 3.02 -13.45
N VAL A 559 27.24 4.08 -12.83
CA VAL A 559 26.45 5.11 -12.17
C VAL A 559 26.15 6.20 -13.19
N TYR A 560 24.87 6.43 -13.47
CA TYR A 560 24.42 7.48 -14.36
C TYR A 560 24.24 8.78 -13.60
N THR A 561 24.67 9.89 -14.18
CA THR A 561 24.50 11.22 -13.58
C THR A 561 23.37 12.00 -14.21
N THR A 562 22.53 12.63 -13.40
CA THR A 562 21.53 13.61 -13.85
C THR A 562 21.97 15.03 -13.49
N SER A 563 21.79 16.00 -14.38
CA SER A 563 22.02 17.41 -14.05
C SER A 563 21.02 17.88 -12.99
N GLN A 564 21.43 18.79 -12.09
CA GLN A 564 20.58 19.40 -11.06
C GLN A 564 19.31 20.10 -11.60
N ASP A 565 19.20 20.33 -12.90
CA ASP A 565 18.05 20.99 -13.50
C ASP A 565 16.90 20.01 -13.82
N TYR A 566 16.38 19.34 -12.79
CA TYR A 566 14.99 18.90 -12.83
C TYR A 566 14.12 20.10 -12.45
N CYS A 567 13.28 20.53 -13.38
CA CYS A 567 12.31 21.57 -13.12
C CYS A 567 11.22 21.00 -12.21
N SER A 568 11.18 21.46 -10.97
CA SER A 568 10.17 21.08 -9.97
C SER A 568 8.75 21.51 -10.34
N SER A 569 8.62 22.38 -11.35
CA SER A 569 7.33 22.71 -11.96
C SER A 569 7.51 23.11 -13.43
N TYR A 570 6.57 22.66 -14.26
CA TYR A 570 6.45 23.06 -15.65
C TYR A 570 5.21 23.94 -15.81
N THR A 571 5.33 25.04 -16.57
CA THR A 571 4.14 25.72 -17.09
C THR A 571 4.01 25.43 -18.56
N VAL A 572 2.86 24.86 -18.94
CA VAL A 572 2.47 24.72 -20.33
C VAL A 572 1.72 25.98 -20.73
N ARG A 573 2.23 26.70 -21.74
CA ARG A 573 1.51 27.83 -22.33
C ARG A 573 1.20 27.54 -23.80
N ASN A 574 -0.08 27.63 -24.15
CA ASN A 574 -0.55 27.67 -25.52
C ASN A 574 -0.47 29.13 -25.99
N THR A 575 0.38 29.40 -26.98
CA THR A 575 0.36 30.68 -27.70
C THR A 575 -0.29 30.45 -29.05
N THR A 576 -1.26 31.31 -29.40
CA THR A 576 -2.01 31.31 -30.67
C THR A 576 -1.08 31.07 -31.86
N GLY A 577 -1.11 29.83 -32.36
CA GLY A 577 -0.18 29.35 -33.40
C GLY A 577 0.49 28.02 -33.07
N GLY A 578 -0.27 27.01 -32.63
CA GLY A 578 0.06 25.58 -32.72
C GLY A 578 1.30 25.06 -32.00
N ASN A 579 2.07 25.90 -31.31
CA ASN A 579 3.27 25.48 -30.60
C ASN A 579 3.00 25.45 -29.09
N ILE A 580 3.21 24.28 -28.50
CA ILE A 580 3.22 24.09 -27.05
C ILE A 580 4.62 24.45 -26.56
N TYR A 581 4.73 25.45 -25.69
CA TYR A 581 5.98 25.77 -25.02
C TYR A 581 5.94 25.21 -23.60
N VAL A 582 6.94 24.38 -23.28
CA VAL A 582 7.23 23.92 -21.92
C VAL A 582 8.29 24.85 -21.35
N ARG A 583 7.94 25.59 -20.28
CA ARG A 583 8.88 26.47 -19.58
C ARG A 583 9.12 25.97 -18.17
N CYS A 584 10.39 25.89 -17.79
CA CYS A 584 10.84 25.60 -16.44
C CYS A 584 10.79 26.86 -15.58
N ASN A 585 10.12 26.80 -14.43
CA ASN A 585 10.05 27.89 -13.46
C ASN A 585 11.02 27.66 -12.30
N ASN A 586 12.32 27.82 -12.52
CA ASN A 586 13.27 27.99 -11.42
C ASN A 586 13.74 29.45 -11.39
N GLY A 587 13.55 30.09 -10.23
CA GLY A 587 13.64 31.54 -10.01
C GLY A 587 14.99 32.22 -10.17
N THR A 588 15.97 31.62 -10.85
CA THR A 588 17.25 32.27 -11.17
C THR A 588 17.70 31.85 -12.56
N GLY A 589 18.02 32.83 -13.41
CA GLY A 589 18.09 32.70 -14.86
C GLY A 589 18.90 31.53 -15.42
N CYS A 590 18.22 30.67 -16.19
CA CYS A 590 18.86 29.78 -17.15
C CYS A 590 19.50 30.62 -18.27
N GLN A 591 20.83 30.72 -18.26
CA GLN A 591 21.60 30.89 -19.49
C GLN A 591 21.95 29.49 -19.97
N TYR A 592 21.28 28.97 -21.00
CA TYR A 592 21.82 28.12 -22.08
C TYR A 592 20.65 27.60 -22.94
N THR A 593 20.89 27.63 -24.24
CA THR A 593 19.98 27.31 -25.35
C THR A 593 19.91 25.80 -25.59
N SER A 594 18.89 25.13 -25.06
CA SER A 594 18.48 23.81 -25.55
C SER A 594 17.00 23.56 -25.22
N CYS A 595 16.12 24.37 -25.81
CA CYS A 595 14.72 23.97 -26.00
C CYS A 595 14.67 22.96 -27.15
N THR A 596 14.44 21.69 -26.87
CA THR A 596 14.20 20.69 -27.93
C THR A 596 12.87 21.02 -28.61
N ARG A 597 12.94 21.35 -29.90
CA ARG A 597 11.79 21.69 -30.73
C ARG A 597 11.06 20.38 -31.07
N ILE A 598 9.92 20.10 -30.46
CA ILE A 598 9.08 18.96 -30.84
C ILE A 598 8.45 19.30 -32.20
N ARG A 599 9.02 18.73 -33.27
CA ARG A 599 8.39 18.68 -34.58
C ARG A 599 7.98 17.23 -34.82
N ASP A 600 6.73 17.08 -35.22
CA ASP A 600 6.09 15.89 -35.75
C ASP A 600 5.34 14.96 -34.77
N ASN A 601 4.19 14.57 -35.30
CA ASN A 601 3.05 13.89 -34.71
C ASN A 601 3.36 12.40 -34.47
N ARG A 602 4.23 12.07 -33.49
CA ARG A 602 4.52 10.67 -33.13
C ARG A 602 3.76 10.24 -31.87
N GLN A 603 3.09 9.09 -31.98
CA GLN A 603 2.47 8.36 -30.88
C GLN A 603 3.49 8.08 -29.76
N PHE A 604 3.07 8.25 -28.51
CA PHE A 604 3.76 7.72 -27.34
C PHE A 604 3.51 6.21 -27.24
N ASN A 605 4.58 5.41 -27.13
CA ASN A 605 4.51 4.00 -26.72
C ASN A 605 5.25 3.88 -25.38
N ILE A 606 4.52 3.52 -24.33
CA ILE A 606 5.11 3.09 -23.06
C ILE A 606 5.04 1.56 -23.05
N ARG A 607 6.18 0.87 -23.10
CA ARG A 607 6.26 -0.58 -22.93
C ARG A 607 6.75 -0.90 -21.52
N GLN A 608 5.95 -1.68 -20.79
CA GLN A 608 6.43 -2.45 -19.65
C GLN A 608 6.11 -3.93 -19.93
N SER A 609 7.13 -4.78 -19.82
CA SER A 609 7.09 -6.26 -19.81
C SER A 609 5.92 -6.97 -20.54
N ASP A 610 6.19 -7.40 -21.77
CA ASP A 610 5.69 -8.53 -22.56
C ASP A 610 4.24 -9.05 -22.55
N THR A 611 3.23 -8.50 -21.85
CA THR A 611 1.84 -8.98 -22.08
C THR A 611 0.69 -7.97 -22.06
N ASN A 612 0.87 -6.70 -21.72
CA ASN A 612 -0.27 -5.76 -21.65
C ASN A 612 -0.09 -4.51 -22.52
N ARG A 613 -0.95 -4.37 -23.54
CA ARG A 613 -1.10 -3.12 -24.31
C ARG A 613 -2.22 -2.27 -23.70
N ILE A 614 -1.93 -1.01 -23.40
CA ILE A 614 -2.97 0.01 -23.17
C ILE A 614 -3.33 0.61 -24.53
N ASN A 615 -4.49 0.23 -25.06
CA ASN A 615 -5.05 0.86 -26.26
C ASN A 615 -6.05 1.95 -25.84
N LEU A 616 -5.72 3.21 -26.10
CA LEU A 616 -6.66 4.33 -25.95
C LEU A 616 -7.43 4.51 -27.26
N TYR A 617 -8.71 4.16 -27.26
CA TYR A 617 -9.61 4.43 -28.39
C TYR A 617 -10.31 5.77 -28.16
N THR A 618 -10.05 6.75 -29.04
CA THR A 618 -10.87 7.96 -29.09
C THR A 618 -12.16 7.64 -29.84
N ASN A 619 -13.31 7.60 -29.14
CA ASN A 619 -14.61 7.64 -29.81
C ASN A 619 -14.72 8.98 -30.54
N SER A 620 -14.99 8.95 -31.85
CA SER A 620 -15.11 10.09 -32.74
C SER A 620 -16.32 11.01 -32.50
N SER A 621 -16.92 11.03 -31.30
CA SER A 621 -18.17 11.76 -31.03
C SER A 621 -18.22 12.36 -29.61
N CYS A 622 -17.45 13.41 -29.33
CA CYS A 622 -17.70 14.27 -28.17
C CYS A 622 -18.72 15.37 -28.56
N THR A 623 -20.00 15.17 -28.23
CA THR A 623 -21.03 16.22 -28.27
C THR A 623 -21.21 16.83 -26.88
N ARG A 624 -21.32 18.17 -26.85
CA ARG A 624 -21.42 18.97 -25.62
C ARG A 624 -22.63 18.56 -24.77
N GLN A 625 -22.41 17.95 -23.61
CA GLN A 625 -23.27 18.12 -22.44
C GLN A 625 -22.42 18.16 -21.18
N ASN A 626 -22.67 19.18 -20.35
CA ASN A 626 -22.16 19.28 -18.99
C ASN A 626 -22.77 18.14 -18.17
N GLN A 627 -21.97 17.12 -17.86
CA GLN A 627 -22.21 16.24 -16.72
C GLN A 627 -20.93 16.14 -15.90
N SER A 628 -21.10 16.47 -14.63
CA SER A 628 -20.35 15.92 -13.51
C SER A 628 -20.07 14.41 -13.68
N GLY A 629 -18.80 14.02 -13.58
CA GLY A 629 -18.39 12.65 -13.24
C GLY A 629 -17.91 11.79 -14.40
N ILE A 630 -16.59 11.67 -14.54
CA ILE A 630 -15.99 10.37 -14.83
C ILE A 630 -15.62 9.79 -13.47
N LYS A 631 -16.34 8.75 -13.05
CA LYS A 631 -15.98 7.94 -11.89
C LYS A 631 -14.95 6.91 -12.36
N SER A 632 -13.74 7.00 -11.80
CA SER A 632 -12.73 5.93 -11.65
C SER A 632 -12.43 5.04 -12.87
N VAL A 633 -11.18 5.05 -13.34
CA VAL A 633 -10.63 3.91 -14.08
C VAL A 633 -9.90 3.02 -13.08
N SER A 634 -10.44 1.84 -12.78
CA SER A 634 -9.80 0.88 -11.87
C SER A 634 -8.77 0.04 -12.60
N TYR A 635 -7.52 0.06 -12.13
CA TYR A 635 -6.48 -0.90 -12.48
C TYR A 635 -5.98 -1.57 -11.20
N ASN A 636 -6.18 -2.89 -11.09
CA ASN A 636 -5.72 -3.78 -10.01
C ASN A 636 -5.54 -3.13 -8.62
N SER A 637 -6.68 -2.78 -8.02
CA SER A 637 -6.93 -2.49 -6.59
C SER A 637 -5.99 -1.55 -5.78
N SER A 638 -5.02 -0.86 -6.37
CA SER A 638 -4.04 -0.11 -5.54
C SER A 638 -3.52 1.23 -6.10
N ILE A 639 -3.98 1.71 -7.26
CA ILE A 639 -3.56 3.02 -7.81
C ILE A 639 -4.79 3.83 -8.21
N THR A 640 -4.88 5.06 -7.71
CA THR A 640 -5.87 6.08 -8.10
C THR A 640 -5.11 7.21 -8.79
N ALA A 641 -5.46 7.54 -10.04
CA ALA A 641 -4.93 8.70 -10.76
C ALA A 641 -6.08 9.60 -11.20
N ASP A 642 -5.91 10.92 -11.06
CA ASP A 642 -6.87 11.90 -11.53
C ASP A 642 -6.60 12.22 -13.01
N ALA A 643 -7.64 12.07 -13.84
CA ALA A 643 -7.60 12.40 -15.25
C ALA A 643 -8.39 13.68 -15.52
N TYR A 644 -7.74 14.69 -16.08
CA TYR A 644 -8.40 15.93 -16.50
C TYR A 644 -8.49 15.99 -18.01
N ALA A 645 -9.71 16.20 -18.52
CA ALA A 645 -9.93 16.56 -19.91
C ALA A 645 -9.79 18.08 -20.06
N VAL A 646 -8.75 18.53 -20.76
CA VAL A 646 -8.57 19.95 -21.06
C VAL A 646 -9.06 20.22 -22.48
N ASN A 647 -10.04 21.10 -22.61
CA ASN A 647 -10.52 21.57 -23.90
C ASN A 647 -9.52 22.58 -24.48
N THR A 648 -8.74 22.16 -25.47
CA THR A 648 -7.85 23.06 -26.21
C THR A 648 -8.56 23.54 -27.47
N ASP A 649 -9.13 24.73 -27.37
CA ASP A 649 -9.56 25.64 -28.44
C ASP A 649 -10.23 25.01 -29.67
N GLY A 650 -11.56 24.93 -29.67
CA GLY A 650 -12.41 25.04 -30.88
C GLY A 650 -12.27 23.98 -31.99
N ASN A 651 -11.27 23.11 -31.99
CA ASN A 651 -11.03 22.09 -33.00
C ASN A 651 -10.68 20.74 -32.36
N LYS A 652 -11.71 19.90 -32.21
CA LYS A 652 -11.78 18.41 -32.17
C LYS A 652 -10.57 17.55 -31.72
N ASN A 653 -9.64 18.02 -30.89
CA ASN A 653 -8.62 17.17 -30.28
C ASN A 653 -8.79 17.18 -28.75
N CYS A 654 -8.99 16.00 -28.17
CA CYS A 654 -8.95 15.80 -26.72
C CYS A 654 -7.56 15.34 -26.33
N ALA A 655 -6.91 16.03 -25.41
CA ALA A 655 -5.69 15.55 -24.74
C ALA A 655 -6.05 15.10 -23.32
N VAL A 656 -5.51 13.95 -22.92
CA VAL A 656 -5.59 13.45 -21.54
C VAL A 656 -4.30 13.85 -20.84
N ALA A 657 -4.40 14.60 -19.75
CA ALA A 657 -3.30 14.83 -18.83
C ALA A 657 -3.53 13.95 -17.59
N ILE A 658 -2.50 13.20 -17.21
CA ILE A 658 -2.47 12.36 -16.01
C ILE A 658 -1.58 13.10 -15.02
N ASP A 659 -2.13 13.46 -13.87
CA ASP A 659 -1.34 13.90 -12.72
C ASP A 659 -1.02 12.67 -11.89
N VAL A 660 0.27 12.41 -11.66
CA VAL A 660 0.75 11.25 -10.90
C VAL A 660 1.56 11.79 -9.74
N ASP A 661 0.86 12.31 -8.73
CA ASP A 661 1.49 12.65 -7.45
C ASP A 661 1.18 11.54 -6.45
N THR A 662 2.08 10.55 -6.37
CA THR A 662 2.32 9.75 -5.16
C THR A 662 3.72 9.13 -5.27
N ASN A 663 4.60 9.52 -4.36
CA ASN A 663 5.94 9.00 -4.02
C ASN A 663 6.30 7.56 -4.47
N ASP A 664 6.65 7.35 -5.74
CA ASP A 664 7.56 6.30 -6.21
C ASP A 664 8.10 6.67 -7.60
N ASP A 665 9.42 6.80 -7.75
CA ASP A 665 10.11 7.18 -8.98
C ASP A 665 10.08 6.05 -10.03
N TRP A 666 9.80 6.38 -11.29
CA TRP A 666 9.89 5.46 -12.43
C TRP A 666 10.98 5.89 -13.43
N ILE A 667 11.66 4.88 -13.98
CA ILE A 667 12.86 5.00 -14.82
C ILE A 667 12.49 5.31 -16.29
N LEU A 668 13.11 6.35 -16.84
CA LEU A 668 13.32 6.54 -18.29
C LEU A 668 14.54 5.72 -18.72
N THR A 669 14.38 4.72 -19.58
CA THR A 669 15.49 4.14 -20.36
C THR A 669 15.35 4.54 -21.82
N ASP A 670 16.43 5.08 -22.38
CA ASP A 670 16.57 5.41 -23.79
C ASP A 670 17.18 4.19 -24.50
N GLU A 671 16.33 3.35 -25.11
CA GLU A 671 16.59 2.53 -26.31
C GLU A 671 15.31 2.37 -27.14
#